data_AF-A0A6G3BLN2-F1
#
_entry.id   AF-A0A6G3BLN2-F1
#
_cell.length_a   1.000
_cell.length_b   1.000
_cell.length_c   1.000
_cell.angle_alpha   90.00
_cell.angle_beta   90.00
_cell.angle_gamma   90.00
#
_symmetry.space_group_name_H-M   'P 1'
#
loop_
_entity.id
_entity.type
_entity.pdbx_description
1 polymer ?
#
loop_
_entity_poly.entity_id
_entity_poly.type
_entity_poly.pdbx_seq_one_letter_code
_entity_poly.pdbx_strand_id
1 'polypeptide(L)'
;MVTASHTGRAEPAGARSPYLTFTEPTGRRRTAPARFGKPSRRDPALPQGVRNGLLDDQGQQCVQVFLPAAEAANPAARALLDTEAGTALQLARALESTAYAHLFPTLIGYELDTAEPFLLYAAPRGIPAGRTHVMSATDQRVFARDLTLALCLLDGQGLVPRGVSPATVLWDGTSVQLWGLEGVARAGRPRTPWGRAPYCSPEQQRGEGLVDARDAVWSAAQVLYQLVTGRSGPADRAPADLAQHRVLAGTLPGAFAPTAGARPSPATLLELLAPGEAGRVALTAGADGARPHQEAYAQALRAKRRAAPAPGEGAEEEKAHGEVLCPYCLEGIQLDLGRLFVPDDRMQYQPLDLSRITNPVRREDVMRGAVQQCTADPDFPEHHIPVPYLTHGRPLTVAMIGQSSTGKSHLLTQMIAEITDGGLDPHGVGWQSVNPEQHARFVRERVQPLRSGQVLDHTGGVGLDGFARFVESLLLTDARGRVRPVAFFDLGGEDLVRTDGALRFLLGIDALVFVVDPALALPLPQLDEARRRVGSQVDRDGDAAFGTVLDRLPRKGPYLETPAAMVLGKSDLLRFQPPVDRWLGEGPPAALGPDHFLEESGDVYAFLRRYAGQAWLRPFDAFRRCTLHIASATGGQENLGRFPAGTGPRRVLEPLLSLLAMHGIIEAPGGAASFGVGREAQ
;
A
#
# COMPACT_ATOMS: atom_id res chain seq x y z
N MET A 1 49.64 -4.94 56.35
CA MET A 1 48.63 -5.66 57.15
C MET A 1 47.78 -4.65 57.88
N VAL A 2 46.59 -4.34 57.38
CA VAL A 2 45.32 -4.13 58.13
C VAL A 2 44.23 -4.06 57.06
N THR A 3 43.19 -4.83 57.29
CA THR A 3 41.98 -5.07 56.51
C THR A 3 41.06 -3.85 56.42
N ALA A 4 40.47 -3.63 55.24
CA ALA A 4 39.20 -2.93 55.10
C ALA A 4 38.34 -3.67 54.07
N SER A 5 37.37 -4.41 54.60
CA SER A 5 36.26 -5.04 53.89
C SER A 5 35.28 -3.97 53.40
N HIS A 6 35.13 -3.82 52.08
CA HIS A 6 33.95 -3.23 51.48
C HIS A 6 33.09 -4.32 50.86
N THR A 7 32.05 -4.69 51.59
CA THR A 7 30.85 -5.38 51.13
C THR A 7 30.25 -4.61 49.96
N GLY A 8 30.48 -5.08 48.74
CA GLY A 8 29.70 -4.67 47.58
C GLY A 8 28.26 -5.13 47.78
N ARG A 9 27.36 -4.17 48.02
CA ARG A 9 25.91 -4.39 47.97
C ARG A 9 25.58 -5.03 46.63
N ALA A 10 25.11 -6.27 46.66
CA ALA A 10 24.35 -6.83 45.57
C ALA A 10 23.16 -5.91 45.32
N GLU A 11 23.11 -5.29 44.15
CA GLU A 11 21.89 -4.66 43.66
C GLU A 11 20.78 -5.72 43.62
N PRO A 12 19.56 -5.39 44.04
CA PRO A 12 18.48 -6.37 44.08
C PRO A 12 18.18 -6.86 42.66
N ALA A 13 18.38 -8.16 42.46
CA ALA A 13 17.88 -8.92 41.32
C ALA A 13 16.34 -8.76 41.25
N GLY A 14 15.89 -7.81 40.45
CA GLY A 14 14.47 -7.47 40.38
C GLY A 14 14.11 -6.48 39.26
N ALA A 15 14.96 -6.29 38.25
CA ALA A 15 14.48 -5.71 36.99
C ALA A 15 13.85 -6.86 36.21
N ARG A 16 12.51 -6.95 36.19
CA ARG A 16 11.79 -7.82 35.27
C ARG A 16 12.41 -7.62 33.88
N SER A 17 13.03 -8.67 33.33
CA SER A 17 13.51 -8.65 31.94
C SER A 17 12.30 -8.19 31.10
N PRO A 18 12.36 -7.03 30.42
CA PRO A 18 11.21 -6.53 29.70
C PRO A 18 10.89 -7.57 28.63
N TYR A 19 9.71 -8.18 28.75
CA TYR A 19 9.23 -9.08 27.71
C TYR A 19 9.16 -8.30 26.41
N LEU A 20 9.79 -8.83 25.38
CA LEU A 20 9.74 -8.31 24.03
C LEU A 20 8.68 -9.11 23.27
N THR A 21 7.69 -8.42 22.73
CA THR A 21 6.69 -9.03 21.84
C THR A 21 7.02 -8.63 20.40
N PHE A 22 7.05 -9.62 19.51
CA PHE A 22 7.38 -9.45 18.10
C PHE A 22 6.66 -10.48 17.24
N THR A 23 6.68 -10.27 15.93
CA THR A 23 6.16 -11.17 14.91
C THR A 23 7.31 -11.94 14.27
N GLU A 24 7.21 -13.26 14.22
CA GLU A 24 8.16 -14.13 13.55
C GLU A 24 7.99 -14.07 12.02
N PRO A 25 8.97 -14.51 11.20
CA PRO A 25 8.83 -14.56 9.74
C PRO A 25 7.62 -15.36 9.24
N THR A 26 7.17 -16.33 10.05
CA THR A 26 5.97 -17.14 9.80
C THR A 26 4.66 -16.37 9.99
N GLY A 27 4.72 -15.14 10.52
CA GLY A 27 3.57 -14.31 10.89
C GLY A 27 3.06 -14.55 12.32
N ARG A 28 3.61 -15.53 13.05
CA ARG A 28 3.17 -15.81 14.43
C ARG A 28 3.71 -14.78 15.41
N ARG A 29 2.89 -14.42 16.41
CA ARG A 29 3.33 -13.57 17.53
C ARG A 29 4.09 -14.41 18.56
N ARG A 30 5.23 -13.89 19.01
CA ARG A 30 6.04 -14.44 20.10
C ARG A 30 6.32 -13.36 21.13
N THR A 31 6.26 -13.74 22.40
CA THR A 31 6.64 -12.90 23.53
C THR A 31 7.73 -13.61 24.31
N ALA A 32 8.89 -12.98 24.46
CA ALA A 32 10.07 -13.58 25.08
C ALA A 32 10.75 -12.57 26.03
N PRO A 33 11.26 -12.99 27.20
CA PRO A 33 12.16 -12.13 27.97
C PRO A 33 13.42 -11.85 27.16
N ALA A 34 13.84 -10.59 27.10
CA ALA A 34 14.96 -10.17 26.26
C ALA A 34 15.92 -9.23 27.00
N ARG A 35 17.22 -9.43 26.79
CA ARG A 35 18.28 -8.57 27.31
C ARG A 35 19.08 -7.99 26.16
N PHE A 36 19.27 -6.67 26.16
CA PHE A 36 20.03 -5.97 25.13
C PHE A 36 21.22 -5.23 25.71
N GLY A 37 22.34 -5.28 24.99
CA GLY A 37 23.55 -4.53 25.30
C GLY A 37 23.46 -3.05 24.88
N LYS A 38 24.60 -2.36 24.95
CA LYS A 38 24.70 -0.96 24.56
C LYS A 38 24.43 -0.79 23.05
N PRO A 39 23.65 0.23 22.65
CA PRO A 39 23.42 0.52 21.25
C PRO A 39 24.69 1.07 20.58
N SER A 40 24.80 0.77 19.28
CA SER A 40 25.84 1.19 18.35
C SER A 40 25.18 1.49 17.00
N ARG A 41 25.97 1.81 15.96
CA ARG A 41 25.50 1.93 14.58
C ARG A 41 26.32 1.04 13.65
N ARG A 42 25.66 0.37 12.70
CA ARG A 42 26.34 -0.36 11.59
C ARG A 42 27.04 0.62 10.66
N ASP A 43 26.33 1.66 10.28
CA ASP A 43 26.83 2.79 9.49
C ASP A 43 26.38 4.09 10.17
N PRO A 44 27.30 5.02 10.49
CA PRO A 44 26.94 6.33 11.02
C PRO A 44 25.96 7.12 10.14
N ALA A 45 25.96 6.88 8.83
CA ALA A 45 25.06 7.55 7.87
C ALA A 45 23.62 7.00 7.89
N LEU A 46 23.40 5.85 8.54
CA LEU A 46 22.08 5.25 8.67
C LEU A 46 21.40 5.68 9.98
N PRO A 47 20.08 5.92 9.98
CA PRO A 47 19.34 6.26 11.19
C PRO A 47 19.18 5.06 12.15
N GLN A 48 19.27 3.82 11.65
CA GLN A 48 19.08 2.62 12.45
C GLN A 48 20.22 2.41 13.47
N GLY A 49 19.85 2.24 14.73
CA GLY A 49 20.72 1.72 15.78
C GLY A 49 20.79 0.20 15.76
N VAL A 50 21.89 -0.35 16.28
CA VAL A 50 22.09 -1.80 16.41
C VAL A 50 22.61 -2.15 17.79
N ARG A 51 22.04 -3.20 18.41
CA ARG A 51 22.50 -3.74 19.69
C ARG A 51 22.44 -5.25 19.71
N ASN A 52 23.45 -5.88 20.30
CA ASN A 52 23.45 -7.31 20.56
C ASN A 52 22.48 -7.62 21.70
N GLY A 53 21.83 -8.78 21.64
CA GLY A 53 20.89 -9.21 22.67
C GLY A 53 20.80 -10.73 22.81
N LEU A 54 20.01 -11.13 23.79
CA LEU A 54 19.71 -12.52 24.12
C LEU A 54 18.21 -12.64 24.39
N LEU A 55 17.55 -13.57 23.69
CA LEU A 55 16.18 -14.01 23.99
C LEU A 55 16.28 -15.17 24.99
N ASP A 56 15.85 -14.93 26.23
CA ASP A 56 16.11 -15.84 27.36
C ASP A 56 15.23 -17.11 27.32
N ASP A 57 14.10 -17.08 26.62
CA ASP A 57 13.19 -18.22 26.48
C ASP A 57 13.82 -19.42 25.75
N GLN A 58 14.73 -19.16 24.81
CA GLN A 58 15.46 -20.17 24.05
C GLN A 58 16.99 -20.04 24.17
N GLY A 59 17.49 -19.09 24.98
CA GLY A 59 18.92 -18.77 25.04
C GLY A 59 19.50 -18.30 23.69
N GLN A 60 18.67 -17.71 22.84
CA GLN A 60 19.00 -17.39 21.46
C GLN A 60 19.71 -16.03 21.38
N GLN A 61 20.97 -16.02 20.92
CA GLN A 61 21.69 -14.79 20.64
C GLN A 61 21.07 -14.08 19.43
N CYS A 62 20.90 -12.77 19.53
CA CYS A 62 20.32 -11.95 18.47
C CYS A 62 21.03 -10.61 18.32
N VAL A 63 20.80 -9.97 17.18
CA VAL A 63 21.14 -8.59 16.90
C VAL A 63 19.85 -7.86 16.61
N GLN A 64 19.54 -6.83 17.39
CA GLN A 64 18.41 -5.96 17.13
C GLN A 64 18.86 -4.76 16.31
N VAL A 65 18.22 -4.57 15.16
CA VAL A 65 18.28 -3.35 14.35
C VAL A 65 17.02 -2.56 14.67
N PHE A 66 17.12 -1.32 15.13
CA PHE A 66 15.97 -0.55 15.61
C PHE A 66 16.09 0.94 15.26
N LEU A 67 14.95 1.62 15.22
CA LEU A 67 14.90 3.08 15.20
C LEU A 67 14.60 3.59 16.61
N PRO A 68 15.46 4.44 17.20
CA PRO A 68 15.09 5.21 18.39
C PRO A 68 13.83 6.04 18.13
N ALA A 69 13.04 6.33 19.17
CA ALA A 69 11.78 7.07 19.03
C ALA A 69 11.91 8.40 18.27
N ALA A 70 13.02 9.12 18.47
CA ALA A 70 13.31 10.37 17.75
C ALA A 70 13.49 10.17 16.23
N GLU A 71 14.18 9.11 15.82
CA GLU A 71 14.40 8.78 14.40
C GLU A 71 13.13 8.16 13.79
N ALA A 72 12.35 7.41 14.58
CA ALA A 72 11.10 6.81 14.14
C ALA A 72 10.06 7.87 13.70
N ALA A 73 10.12 9.10 14.25
CA ALA A 73 9.28 10.21 13.81
C ALA A 73 9.56 10.66 12.36
N ASN A 74 10.74 10.33 11.80
CA ASN A 74 11.10 10.65 10.43
C ASN A 74 10.56 9.56 9.46
N PRO A 75 9.63 9.89 8.55
CA PRO A 75 9.07 8.93 7.60
C PRO A 75 10.12 8.28 6.69
N ALA A 76 11.18 9.01 6.31
CA ALA A 76 12.25 8.46 5.49
C ALA A 76 13.07 7.40 6.24
N ALA A 77 13.32 7.62 7.53
CA ALA A 77 14.03 6.63 8.37
C ALA A 77 13.19 5.36 8.55
N ARG A 78 11.88 5.49 8.77
CA ARG A 78 10.94 4.36 8.80
C ARG A 78 10.92 3.59 7.49
N ALA A 79 10.86 4.29 6.36
CA ALA A 79 10.85 3.64 5.05
C ALA A 79 12.09 2.76 4.81
N LEU A 80 13.26 3.15 5.34
CA LEU A 80 14.47 2.32 5.27
C LEU A 80 14.36 1.05 6.12
N LEU A 81 13.80 1.14 7.33
CA LEU A 81 13.57 -0.03 8.18
C LEU A 81 12.49 -0.95 7.58
N ASP A 82 11.42 -0.40 7.01
CA ASP A 82 10.39 -1.14 6.28
C ASP A 82 10.99 -1.86 5.05
N THR A 83 11.91 -1.21 4.33
CA THR A 83 12.64 -1.81 3.20
C THR A 83 13.50 -2.98 3.68
N GLU A 84 14.23 -2.82 4.78
CA GLU A 84 15.03 -3.89 5.39
C GLU A 84 14.13 -5.07 5.81
N ALA A 85 13.00 -4.78 6.47
CA ALA A 85 12.04 -5.77 6.92
C ALA A 85 11.38 -6.54 5.77
N GLY A 86 10.87 -5.83 4.77
CA GLY A 86 10.21 -6.42 3.61
C GLY A 86 11.16 -7.31 2.81
N THR A 87 12.39 -6.85 2.60
CA THR A 87 13.42 -7.65 1.94
C THR A 87 13.77 -8.89 2.74
N ALA A 88 14.00 -8.77 4.05
CA ALA A 88 14.32 -9.91 4.91
C ALA A 88 13.19 -10.95 4.95
N LEU A 89 11.93 -10.52 5.01
CA LEU A 89 10.77 -11.40 4.97
C LEU A 89 10.60 -12.09 3.61
N GLN A 90 10.80 -11.36 2.52
CA GLN A 90 10.75 -11.95 1.17
C GLN A 90 11.84 -13.01 1.00
N LEU A 91 13.07 -12.72 1.43
CA LEU A 91 14.18 -13.68 1.41
C LEU A 91 13.94 -14.88 2.32
N ALA A 92 13.41 -14.66 3.53
CA ALA A 92 13.06 -15.76 4.43
C ALA A 92 12.09 -16.72 3.74
N ARG A 93 10.99 -16.23 3.17
CA ARG A 93 10.01 -17.09 2.48
C ARG A 93 10.58 -17.77 1.23
N ALA A 94 11.38 -17.06 0.44
CA ALA A 94 11.93 -17.59 -0.81
C ALA A 94 13.04 -18.63 -0.56
N LEU A 95 13.79 -18.51 0.54
CA LEU A 95 15.05 -19.25 0.73
C LEU A 95 15.06 -20.21 1.93
N GLU A 96 14.08 -20.18 2.84
CA GLU A 96 14.07 -20.95 4.10
C GLU A 96 14.41 -22.45 3.92
N SER A 97 13.96 -23.07 2.83
CA SER A 97 14.19 -24.49 2.54
C SER A 97 15.32 -24.76 1.53
N THR A 98 16.12 -23.74 1.22
CA THR A 98 17.16 -23.81 0.18
C THR A 98 18.56 -23.83 0.79
N ALA A 99 19.52 -24.37 0.04
CA ALA A 99 20.92 -24.32 0.43
C ALA A 99 21.49 -22.89 0.47
N TYR A 100 20.77 -21.87 -0.02
CA TYR A 100 21.25 -20.51 -0.21
C TYR A 100 20.83 -19.53 0.90
N ALA A 101 20.00 -19.94 1.87
CA ALA A 101 19.57 -19.08 2.98
C ALA A 101 20.74 -18.43 3.74
N HIS A 102 21.87 -19.13 3.76
CA HIS A 102 23.11 -18.75 4.42
C HIS A 102 23.72 -17.45 3.86
N LEU A 103 23.40 -17.07 2.62
CA LEU A 103 23.91 -15.87 1.96
C LEU A 103 23.31 -14.56 2.50
N PHE A 104 22.29 -14.65 3.36
CA PHE A 104 21.57 -13.49 3.91
C PHE A 104 21.44 -13.59 5.44
N PRO A 105 21.17 -12.47 6.14
CA PRO A 105 20.91 -12.50 7.58
C PRO A 105 19.62 -13.25 7.90
N THR A 106 19.65 -14.10 8.93
CA THR A 106 18.47 -14.87 9.36
C THR A 106 17.58 -14.02 10.26
N LEU A 107 16.38 -13.68 9.78
CA LEU A 107 15.38 -12.94 10.53
C LEU A 107 14.75 -13.85 11.62
N ILE A 108 14.79 -13.39 12.87
CA ILE A 108 14.12 -14.03 14.02
C ILE A 108 12.72 -13.45 14.19
N GLY A 109 12.57 -12.14 14.02
CA GLY A 109 11.28 -11.47 14.12
C GLY A 109 11.35 -9.95 14.01
N TYR A 110 10.21 -9.29 14.08
CA TYR A 110 10.08 -7.86 13.85
C TYR A 110 8.87 -7.27 14.58
N GLU A 111 8.93 -5.97 14.86
CA GLU A 111 7.79 -5.17 15.30
C GLU A 111 8.00 -3.75 14.79
N LEU A 112 7.12 -3.28 13.90
CA LEU A 112 7.30 -2.03 13.18
C LEU A 112 6.22 -1.00 13.51
N ASP A 113 5.09 -1.45 14.06
CA ASP A 113 3.95 -0.60 14.42
C ASP A 113 4.04 -0.21 15.91
N THR A 114 5.20 0.31 16.31
CA THR A 114 5.53 0.72 17.68
C THR A 114 6.33 2.03 17.69
N ALA A 115 6.51 2.62 18.87
CA ALA A 115 7.27 3.85 19.05
C ALA A 115 8.76 3.69 18.70
N GLU A 116 9.33 2.52 18.98
CA GLU A 116 10.72 2.16 18.64
C GLU A 116 10.72 0.89 17.77
N PRO A 117 10.46 1.02 16.45
CA PRO A 117 10.33 -0.14 15.58
C PRO A 117 11.67 -0.86 15.40
N PHE A 118 11.61 -2.18 15.22
CA PHE A 118 12.79 -3.02 15.17
C PHE A 118 12.65 -4.31 14.35
N LEU A 119 13.82 -4.84 13.99
CA LEU A 119 14.08 -6.17 13.44
C LEU A 119 15.02 -6.92 14.40
N LEU A 120 14.82 -8.22 14.55
CA LEU A 120 15.69 -9.13 15.28
C LEU A 120 16.29 -10.12 14.29
N TYR A 121 17.61 -10.16 14.23
CA TYR A 121 18.36 -11.12 13.43
C TYR A 121 19.12 -12.09 14.33
N ALA A 122 19.41 -13.28 13.82
CA ALA A 122 20.48 -14.11 14.38
C ALA A 122 21.82 -13.35 14.31
N ALA A 123 22.79 -13.74 15.14
CA ALA A 123 24.11 -13.14 15.10
C ALA A 123 24.73 -13.25 13.69
N PRO A 124 25.36 -12.18 13.16
CA PRO A 124 26.04 -12.21 11.86
C PRO A 124 27.08 -13.31 11.80
N ARG A 125 27.28 -13.83 10.59
CA ARG A 125 28.40 -14.72 10.33
C ARG A 125 29.57 -13.92 9.79
N GLY A 126 30.68 -14.00 10.50
CA GLY A 126 31.92 -13.35 10.09
C GLY A 126 31.95 -11.85 10.37
N ILE A 127 32.88 -11.18 9.68
CA ILE A 127 33.12 -9.74 9.83
C ILE A 127 33.01 -9.03 8.48
N PRO A 128 32.77 -7.72 8.43
CA PRO A 128 32.75 -6.97 7.18
C PRO A 128 34.02 -7.20 6.35
N ALA A 129 33.87 -7.43 5.06
CA ALA A 129 34.96 -7.74 4.13
C ALA A 129 36.04 -6.64 4.14
N GLY A 130 35.66 -5.38 4.37
CA GLY A 130 36.60 -4.26 4.51
C GLY A 130 37.54 -4.34 5.72
N ARG A 131 37.29 -5.25 6.67
CA ARG A 131 38.16 -5.55 7.83
C ARG A 131 38.92 -6.86 7.68
N THR A 132 38.78 -7.56 6.55
CA THR A 132 39.48 -8.81 6.29
C THR A 132 40.86 -8.50 5.70
N HIS A 133 41.93 -8.77 6.47
CA HIS A 133 43.28 -8.29 6.13
C HIS A 133 44.05 -9.20 5.16
N VAL A 134 43.62 -10.44 4.94
CA VAL A 134 44.24 -11.39 3.99
C VAL A 134 43.17 -12.37 3.50
N MET A 135 43.06 -12.57 2.20
CA MET A 135 42.16 -13.56 1.60
C MET A 135 42.92 -14.35 0.52
N SER A 136 42.92 -15.68 0.62
CA SER A 136 43.64 -16.52 -0.35
C SER A 136 42.99 -16.45 -1.73
N ALA A 137 43.72 -16.87 -2.78
CA ALA A 137 43.14 -16.94 -4.13
C ALA A 137 41.93 -17.90 -4.22
N THR A 138 41.89 -18.93 -3.38
CA THR A 138 40.75 -19.85 -3.27
C THR A 138 39.57 -19.14 -2.62
N ASP A 139 39.80 -18.45 -1.50
CA ASP A 139 38.76 -17.70 -0.79
C ASP A 139 38.20 -16.57 -1.66
N GLN A 140 39.04 -15.89 -2.45
CA GLN A 140 38.61 -14.88 -3.43
C GLN A 140 37.62 -15.44 -4.45
N ARG A 141 37.82 -16.68 -4.93
CA ARG A 141 36.89 -17.32 -5.86
C ARG A 141 35.56 -17.68 -5.19
N VAL A 142 35.62 -18.20 -3.97
CA VAL A 142 34.43 -18.52 -3.18
C VAL A 142 33.64 -17.24 -2.89
N PHE A 143 34.31 -16.18 -2.45
CA PHE A 143 33.71 -14.89 -2.22
C PHE A 143 33.04 -14.33 -3.47
N ALA A 144 33.72 -14.35 -4.62
CA ALA A 144 33.17 -13.87 -5.89
C ALA A 144 31.94 -14.65 -6.33
N ARG A 145 31.99 -15.99 -6.20
CA ARG A 145 30.84 -16.87 -6.48
C ARG A 145 29.67 -16.54 -5.57
N ASP A 146 29.87 -16.54 -4.26
CA ASP A 146 28.80 -16.39 -3.27
C ASP A 146 28.14 -15.00 -3.32
N LEU A 147 28.95 -13.95 -3.51
CA LEU A 147 28.41 -12.60 -3.71
C LEU A 147 27.54 -12.55 -4.97
N THR A 148 28.00 -13.12 -6.08
CA THR A 148 27.23 -13.10 -7.34
C THR A 148 26.00 -14.01 -7.28
N LEU A 149 26.06 -15.13 -6.54
CA LEU A 149 24.90 -15.97 -6.21
C LEU A 149 23.84 -15.17 -5.45
N ALA A 150 24.24 -14.41 -4.43
CA ALA A 150 23.31 -13.53 -3.70
C ALA A 150 22.66 -12.49 -4.62
N LEU A 151 23.40 -11.93 -5.57
CA LEU A 151 22.83 -11.00 -6.57
C LEU A 151 21.83 -11.69 -7.50
N CYS A 152 22.10 -12.92 -7.95
CA CYS A 152 21.16 -13.69 -8.79
C CYS A 152 19.86 -14.02 -8.05
N LEU A 153 19.95 -14.35 -6.75
CA LEU A 153 18.79 -14.62 -5.91
C LEU A 153 17.91 -13.37 -5.73
N LEU A 154 18.53 -12.20 -5.53
CA LEU A 154 17.80 -10.93 -5.46
C LEU A 154 17.18 -10.56 -6.82
N ASP A 155 17.94 -10.67 -7.91
CA ASP A 155 17.47 -10.39 -9.27
C ASP A 155 16.28 -11.27 -9.67
N GLY A 156 16.34 -12.58 -9.36
CA GLY A 156 15.23 -13.51 -9.57
C GLY A 156 13.97 -13.18 -8.77
N GLN A 157 14.06 -12.32 -7.76
CA GLN A 157 12.95 -11.79 -6.97
C GLN A 157 12.55 -10.36 -7.38
N GLY A 158 13.15 -9.82 -8.45
CA GLY A 158 12.97 -8.44 -8.91
C GLY A 158 13.57 -7.39 -7.98
N LEU A 159 14.55 -7.78 -7.15
CA LEU A 159 15.19 -6.93 -6.15
C LEU A 159 16.64 -6.61 -6.55
N VAL A 160 17.05 -5.36 -6.29
CA VAL A 160 18.39 -4.85 -6.62
C VAL A 160 19.02 -4.24 -5.37
N PRO A 161 20.14 -4.80 -4.87
CA PRO A 161 20.85 -4.21 -3.74
C PRO A 161 21.70 -3.03 -4.20
N ARG A 162 21.37 -1.82 -3.75
CA ARG A 162 22.07 -0.58 -4.15
C ARG A 162 23.20 -0.18 -3.20
N GLY A 163 23.32 -0.87 -2.06
CA GLY A 163 24.27 -0.59 -0.98
C GLY A 163 25.42 -1.60 -0.86
N VAL A 164 25.69 -2.40 -1.88
CA VAL A 164 26.76 -3.42 -1.84
C VAL A 164 28.12 -2.74 -1.71
N SER A 165 28.85 -3.06 -0.65
CA SER A 165 30.15 -2.48 -0.31
C SER A 165 30.91 -3.42 0.65
N PRO A 166 32.22 -3.17 0.92
CA PRO A 166 32.96 -3.97 1.89
C PRO A 166 32.43 -3.87 3.32
N ALA A 167 31.56 -2.90 3.62
CA ALA A 167 30.91 -2.76 4.93
C ALA A 167 29.65 -3.64 5.04
N THR A 168 28.99 -3.94 3.92
CA THR A 168 27.72 -4.67 3.85
C THR A 168 27.88 -6.11 3.40
N VAL A 169 29.07 -6.50 2.93
CA VAL A 169 29.40 -7.90 2.62
C VAL A 169 30.25 -8.46 3.76
N LEU A 170 29.76 -9.47 4.45
CA LEU A 170 30.45 -10.14 5.55
C LEU A 170 31.12 -11.42 5.06
N TRP A 171 32.26 -11.75 5.65
CA TRP A 171 33.05 -12.94 5.36
C TRP A 171 33.40 -13.66 6.65
N ASP A 172 33.06 -14.96 6.73
CA ASP A 172 33.32 -15.81 7.90
C ASP A 172 34.51 -16.77 7.72
N GLY A 173 35.23 -16.64 6.61
CA GLY A 173 36.32 -17.57 6.23
C GLY A 173 35.87 -18.69 5.30
N THR A 174 34.56 -18.91 5.15
CA THR A 174 33.99 -20.01 4.34
C THR A 174 32.97 -19.53 3.31
N SER A 175 32.13 -18.56 3.66
CA SER A 175 31.04 -18.08 2.80
C SER A 175 30.79 -16.58 2.99
N VAL A 176 30.12 -16.00 2.00
CA VAL A 176 29.63 -14.62 2.07
C VAL A 176 28.27 -14.57 2.77
N GLN A 177 28.06 -13.52 3.57
CA GLN A 177 26.73 -13.07 3.99
C GLN A 177 26.53 -11.60 3.57
N LEU A 178 25.53 -11.34 2.73
CA LEU A 178 25.18 -9.98 2.29
C LEU A 178 24.19 -9.34 3.27
N TRP A 179 24.65 -8.34 4.02
CA TRP A 179 23.89 -7.60 5.02
C TRP A 179 23.88 -6.09 4.71
N GLY A 180 22.81 -5.64 4.06
CA GLY A 180 22.59 -4.23 3.66
C GLY A 180 21.22 -4.09 3.00
N LEU A 181 20.20 -4.71 3.62
CA LEU A 181 18.88 -4.91 3.00
C LEU A 181 18.05 -3.62 3.00
N GLU A 182 18.41 -2.62 3.80
CA GLU A 182 17.79 -1.28 3.82
C GLU A 182 17.98 -0.51 2.50
N GLY A 183 19.02 -0.86 1.73
CA GLY A 183 19.34 -0.25 0.44
C GLY A 183 18.74 -0.94 -0.78
N VAL A 184 17.93 -1.98 -0.59
CA VAL A 184 17.33 -2.75 -1.68
C VAL A 184 16.19 -1.98 -2.33
N ALA A 185 16.08 -2.04 -3.64
CA ALA A 185 14.97 -1.47 -4.40
C ALA A 185 14.45 -2.47 -5.43
N ARG A 186 13.21 -2.27 -5.92
CA ARG A 186 12.66 -3.08 -7.01
C ARG A 186 13.23 -2.65 -8.35
N ALA A 187 13.53 -3.62 -9.21
CA ALA A 187 13.90 -3.37 -10.60
C ALA A 187 12.80 -2.57 -11.33
N GLY A 188 13.20 -1.70 -12.27
CA GLY A 188 12.28 -0.88 -13.06
C GLY A 188 11.74 0.37 -12.35
N ARG A 189 12.04 0.58 -11.06
CA ARG A 189 11.69 1.82 -10.35
C ARG A 189 12.61 2.98 -10.77
N PRO A 190 12.17 4.24 -10.73
CA PRO A 190 13.07 5.38 -10.86
C PRO A 190 14.22 5.30 -9.84
N ARG A 191 15.45 5.56 -10.29
CA ARG A 191 16.61 5.59 -9.39
C ARG A 191 16.51 6.80 -8.46
N THR A 192 16.83 6.56 -7.20
CA THR A 192 17.14 7.61 -6.22
C THR A 192 18.60 7.47 -5.82
N PRO A 193 19.38 8.57 -5.67
CA PRO A 193 20.76 8.47 -5.23
C PRO A 193 20.90 7.65 -3.93
N TRP A 194 21.73 6.61 -3.98
CA TRP A 194 21.95 5.70 -2.86
C TRP A 194 23.29 4.96 -2.99
N GLY A 195 23.87 4.60 -1.85
CA GLY A 195 25.14 3.87 -1.76
C GLY A 195 26.35 4.81 -1.67
N ARG A 196 27.54 4.21 -1.47
CA ARG A 196 28.80 4.94 -1.27
C ARG A 196 29.70 4.78 -2.50
N ALA A 197 30.30 5.86 -2.98
CA ALA A 197 31.34 5.79 -4.01
C ALA A 197 32.63 5.11 -3.46
N PRO A 198 33.34 4.30 -4.25
CA PRO A 198 33.12 4.01 -5.67
C PRO A 198 32.16 2.84 -5.95
N TYR A 199 31.54 2.25 -4.92
CA TYR A 199 30.73 1.03 -5.06
C TYR A 199 29.35 1.27 -5.67
N CYS A 200 28.76 2.46 -5.51
CA CYS A 200 27.56 2.82 -6.27
C CYS A 200 27.92 3.02 -7.75
N SER A 201 27.06 2.53 -8.65
CA SER A 201 27.24 2.72 -10.10
C SER A 201 27.04 4.20 -10.48
N PRO A 202 27.63 4.70 -11.59
CA PRO A 202 27.58 6.13 -11.93
C PRO A 202 26.14 6.66 -12.11
N GLU A 203 25.28 5.88 -12.75
CA GLU A 203 23.86 6.20 -12.95
C GLU A 203 23.04 6.11 -11.65
N GLN A 204 23.37 5.18 -10.76
CA GLN A 204 22.78 5.11 -9.40
C GLN A 204 23.22 6.29 -8.54
N GLN A 205 24.46 6.75 -8.66
CA GLN A 205 24.97 7.93 -7.97
C GLN A 205 24.24 9.20 -8.44
N ARG A 206 23.99 9.33 -9.75
CA ARG A 206 23.27 10.47 -10.34
C ARG A 206 21.75 10.39 -10.19
N GLY A 207 21.19 9.22 -9.86
CA GLY A 207 19.75 9.01 -9.80
C GLY A 207 19.09 9.00 -11.19
N GLU A 208 19.81 8.59 -12.22
CA GLU A 208 19.35 8.64 -13.61
C GLU A 208 18.76 7.30 -14.06
N GLY A 209 17.60 7.33 -14.72
CA GLY A 209 16.96 6.15 -15.28
C GLY A 209 16.28 5.24 -14.25
N LEU A 210 16.19 3.95 -14.56
CA LEU A 210 15.48 2.96 -13.75
C LEU A 210 16.46 2.01 -13.07
N VAL A 211 16.17 1.62 -11.82
CA VAL A 211 16.91 0.63 -11.04
C VAL A 211 17.05 -0.66 -11.85
N ASP A 212 18.28 -1.11 -12.04
CA ASP A 212 18.62 -2.28 -12.86
C ASP A 212 19.55 -3.22 -12.06
N ALA A 213 19.34 -4.52 -12.14
CA ALA A 213 20.16 -5.51 -11.42
C ALA A 213 21.66 -5.41 -11.76
N ARG A 214 21.99 -4.87 -12.93
CA ARG A 214 23.36 -4.60 -13.38
C ARG A 214 24.04 -3.45 -12.64
N ASP A 215 23.31 -2.70 -11.82
CA ASP A 215 23.89 -1.76 -10.85
C ASP A 215 24.66 -2.52 -9.76
N ALA A 216 24.11 -3.65 -9.28
CA ALA A 216 24.76 -4.47 -8.28
C ALA A 216 26.00 -5.19 -8.81
N VAL A 217 26.05 -5.47 -10.12
CA VAL A 217 27.21 -6.02 -10.82
C VAL A 217 28.41 -5.06 -10.75
N TRP A 218 28.18 -3.76 -10.94
CA TRP A 218 29.22 -2.73 -10.73
C TRP A 218 29.73 -2.77 -9.30
N SER A 219 28.81 -2.77 -8.32
CA SER A 219 29.17 -2.78 -6.90
C SER A 219 29.98 -4.02 -6.51
N ALA A 220 29.58 -5.20 -6.97
CA ALA A 220 30.34 -6.43 -6.74
C ALA A 220 31.73 -6.37 -7.38
N ALA A 221 31.86 -5.83 -8.59
CA ALA A 221 33.16 -5.67 -9.24
C ALA A 221 34.09 -4.74 -8.45
N GLN A 222 33.56 -3.64 -7.89
CA GLN A 222 34.33 -2.73 -7.03
C GLN A 222 34.78 -3.39 -5.72
N VAL A 223 33.91 -4.18 -5.08
CA VAL A 223 34.26 -4.94 -3.87
C VAL A 223 35.36 -5.97 -4.18
N LEU A 224 35.21 -6.73 -5.27
CA LEU A 224 36.21 -7.72 -5.70
C LEU A 224 37.55 -7.08 -6.06
N TYR A 225 37.52 -5.95 -6.77
CA TYR A 225 38.73 -5.21 -7.08
C TYR A 225 39.48 -4.78 -5.82
N GLN A 226 38.77 -4.23 -4.82
CA GLN A 226 39.42 -3.84 -3.57
C GLN A 226 39.96 -5.05 -2.79
N LEU A 227 39.24 -6.17 -2.77
CA LEU A 227 39.71 -7.36 -2.06
C LEU A 227 40.98 -7.96 -2.68
N VAL A 228 41.11 -7.90 -4.01
CA VAL A 228 42.30 -8.42 -4.71
C VAL A 228 43.47 -7.44 -4.63
N THR A 229 43.21 -6.13 -4.73
CA THR A 229 44.27 -5.12 -4.86
C THR A 229 44.60 -4.35 -3.58
N GLY A 230 43.75 -4.47 -2.55
CA GLY A 230 43.80 -3.65 -1.34
C GLY A 230 43.41 -2.18 -1.53
N ARG A 231 43.01 -1.76 -2.74
CA ARG A 231 42.75 -0.36 -3.10
C ARG A 231 41.34 -0.19 -3.65
N SER A 232 40.70 0.94 -3.37
CA SER A 232 39.42 1.29 -4.00
C SER A 232 39.63 1.64 -5.49
N GLY A 233 38.70 1.23 -6.35
CA GLY A 233 38.70 1.59 -7.76
C GLY A 233 38.21 3.03 -8.01
N PRO A 234 38.31 3.54 -9.25
CA PRO A 234 37.70 4.80 -9.61
C PRO A 234 36.16 4.69 -9.62
N ALA A 235 35.47 5.80 -9.36
CA ALA A 235 34.01 5.80 -9.18
C ALA A 235 33.20 5.76 -10.49
N ASP A 236 33.82 6.06 -11.63
CA ASP A 236 33.13 6.35 -12.89
C ASP A 236 33.62 5.53 -14.09
N ARG A 237 34.64 4.69 -13.92
CA ARG A 237 35.26 3.91 -15.00
C ARG A 237 35.88 2.62 -14.49
N ALA A 238 36.38 1.79 -15.40
CA ALA A 238 37.18 0.62 -15.06
C ALA A 238 38.56 1.01 -14.49
N PRO A 239 39.08 0.33 -13.45
CA PRO A 239 40.47 0.45 -13.04
C PRO A 239 41.44 0.11 -14.19
N ALA A 240 42.47 0.94 -14.40
CA ALA A 240 43.39 0.78 -15.53
C ALA A 240 44.29 -0.47 -15.43
N ASP A 241 44.48 -1.00 -14.23
CA ASP A 241 45.32 -2.16 -13.93
C ASP A 241 44.55 -3.48 -13.84
N LEU A 242 43.24 -3.52 -14.16
CA LEU A 242 42.44 -4.76 -14.12
C LEU A 242 43.11 -5.94 -14.84
N ALA A 243 43.72 -5.69 -16.01
CA ALA A 243 44.39 -6.70 -16.82
C ALA A 243 45.64 -7.31 -16.15
N GLN A 244 46.20 -6.64 -15.14
CA GLN A 244 47.37 -7.10 -14.39
C GLN A 244 47.00 -8.14 -13.32
N HIS A 245 45.71 -8.23 -12.96
CA HIS A 245 45.20 -9.12 -11.93
C HIS A 245 44.48 -10.32 -12.56
N ARG A 246 45.14 -11.48 -12.60
CA ARG A 246 44.64 -12.69 -13.30
C ARG A 246 43.20 -13.09 -12.95
N VAL A 247 42.80 -12.92 -11.69
CA VAL A 247 41.45 -13.24 -11.19
C VAL A 247 40.39 -12.27 -11.75
N LEU A 248 40.76 -11.00 -11.99
CA LEU A 248 39.85 -9.95 -12.44
C LEU A 248 39.83 -9.83 -13.97
N ALA A 249 40.98 -10.03 -14.63
CA ALA A 249 41.18 -9.75 -16.06
C ALA A 249 40.25 -10.52 -17.00
N GLY A 250 39.88 -11.77 -16.65
CA GLY A 250 38.99 -12.60 -17.47
C GLY A 250 37.50 -12.38 -17.21
N THR A 251 37.13 -11.70 -16.12
CA THR A 251 35.79 -11.84 -15.54
C THR A 251 35.07 -10.52 -15.30
N LEU A 252 35.80 -9.47 -14.94
CA LEU A 252 35.22 -8.18 -14.54
C LEU A 252 35.29 -7.02 -15.55
N PRO A 253 36.04 -7.05 -16.68
CA PRO A 253 36.07 -5.88 -17.58
C PRO A 253 34.69 -5.38 -18.02
N GLY A 254 33.77 -6.30 -18.36
CA GLY A 254 32.40 -5.96 -18.74
C GLY A 254 31.54 -5.40 -17.59
N ALA A 255 31.87 -5.72 -16.33
CA ALA A 255 31.13 -5.22 -15.16
C ALA A 255 31.33 -3.71 -14.93
N PHE A 256 32.43 -3.14 -15.45
CA PHE A 256 32.73 -1.72 -15.38
C PHE A 256 32.27 -0.93 -16.61
N ALA A 257 31.38 -1.49 -17.44
CA ALA A 257 30.79 -0.73 -18.54
C ALA A 257 30.04 0.51 -18.00
N PRO A 258 30.12 1.67 -18.70
CA PRO A 258 29.66 2.95 -18.17
C PRO A 258 28.14 3.00 -17.92
N THR A 259 27.37 2.24 -18.70
CA THR A 259 25.91 2.16 -18.61
C THR A 259 25.47 0.76 -18.17
N ALA A 260 24.43 0.65 -17.35
CA ALA A 260 23.84 -0.63 -16.95
C ALA A 260 23.55 -1.54 -18.16
N GLY A 261 22.95 -1.01 -19.23
CA GLY A 261 22.59 -1.75 -20.43
C GLY A 261 23.76 -2.47 -21.14
N ALA A 262 25.00 -2.05 -20.89
CA ALA A 262 26.21 -2.64 -21.47
C ALA A 262 26.93 -3.61 -20.52
N ARG A 263 26.53 -3.70 -19.25
CA ARG A 263 27.08 -4.65 -18.28
C ARG A 263 26.41 -6.02 -18.43
N PRO A 264 27.11 -7.13 -18.09
CA PRO A 264 26.47 -8.44 -18.00
C PRO A 264 25.41 -8.45 -16.89
N SER A 265 24.40 -9.31 -17.03
CA SER A 265 23.47 -9.60 -15.93
C SER A 265 24.18 -10.32 -14.78
N PRO A 266 23.61 -10.32 -13.55
CA PRO A 266 24.12 -11.15 -12.46
C PRO A 266 24.28 -12.62 -12.85
N ALA A 267 23.29 -13.19 -13.54
CA ALA A 267 23.33 -14.57 -14.02
C ALA A 267 24.48 -14.82 -15.03
N THR A 268 24.67 -13.90 -15.97
CA THR A 268 25.79 -13.97 -16.94
C THR A 268 27.14 -13.89 -16.23
N LEU A 269 27.29 -13.01 -15.24
CA LEU A 269 28.51 -12.91 -14.45
C LEU A 269 28.74 -14.18 -13.61
N LEU A 270 27.68 -14.75 -13.04
CA LEU A 270 27.76 -16.00 -12.27
C LEU A 270 28.22 -17.15 -13.14
N GLU A 271 27.70 -17.29 -14.36
CA GLU A 271 28.13 -18.34 -15.29
C GLU A 271 29.62 -18.23 -15.68
N LEU A 272 30.17 -17.00 -15.72
CA LEU A 272 31.61 -16.81 -15.93
C LEU A 272 32.44 -17.20 -14.71
N LEU A 273 31.94 -16.96 -13.49
CA LEU A 273 32.64 -17.23 -12.23
C LEU A 273 32.50 -18.69 -11.76
N ALA A 274 31.35 -19.30 -12.01
CA ALA A 274 30.96 -20.64 -11.57
C ALA A 274 29.94 -21.25 -12.56
N PRO A 275 30.41 -21.86 -13.67
CA PRO A 275 29.54 -22.41 -14.71
C PRO A 275 28.50 -23.42 -14.17
N GLY A 276 27.25 -23.27 -14.62
CA GLY A 276 26.11 -24.12 -14.27
C GLY A 276 25.35 -23.73 -12.99
N GLU A 277 25.87 -22.79 -12.20
CA GLU A 277 25.21 -22.34 -10.97
C GLU A 277 23.99 -21.46 -11.23
N ALA A 278 23.96 -20.64 -12.29
CA ALA A 278 22.81 -19.76 -12.56
C ALA A 278 21.56 -20.58 -12.91
N GLY A 279 21.74 -21.70 -13.64
CA GLY A 279 20.65 -22.64 -13.90
C GLY A 279 20.07 -23.28 -12.64
N ARG A 280 20.91 -23.61 -11.64
CA ARG A 280 20.46 -24.17 -10.36
C ARG A 280 19.68 -23.16 -9.52
N VAL A 281 20.14 -21.91 -9.50
CA VAL A 281 19.45 -20.81 -8.83
C VAL A 281 18.07 -20.57 -9.45
N ALA A 282 17.96 -20.53 -10.78
CA ALA A 282 16.69 -20.33 -11.48
C ALA A 282 15.65 -21.41 -11.16
N LEU A 283 16.07 -22.67 -11.03
CA LEU A 283 15.18 -23.78 -10.64
C LEU A 283 14.73 -23.69 -9.17
N THR A 284 15.56 -23.11 -8.30
CA THR A 284 15.29 -22.99 -6.86
C THR A 284 14.36 -21.83 -6.53
N ALA A 285 14.36 -20.75 -7.33
CA ALA A 285 13.55 -19.55 -7.11
C ALA A 285 12.02 -19.75 -7.31
N GLY A 286 11.58 -20.93 -7.76
CA GLY A 286 10.20 -21.41 -7.62
C GLY A 286 9.21 -21.03 -8.74
N ALA A 287 8.35 -22.00 -9.08
CA ALA A 287 7.23 -21.84 -10.00
C ALA A 287 6.13 -20.95 -9.40
N ASP A 288 5.63 -19.98 -10.19
CA ASP A 288 4.62 -19.02 -9.76
C ASP A 288 3.26 -19.67 -9.51
N GLY A 289 2.94 -19.90 -8.22
CA GLY A 289 1.65 -20.44 -7.78
C GLY A 289 0.46 -19.50 -8.02
N ALA A 290 0.66 -18.24 -8.46
CA ALA A 290 -0.41 -17.32 -8.83
C ALA A 290 -0.93 -17.57 -10.26
N ARG A 291 -0.13 -18.19 -11.13
CA ARG A 291 -0.42 -18.32 -12.57
C ARG A 291 -1.80 -18.96 -12.89
N PRO A 292 -2.22 -20.07 -12.27
CA PRO A 292 -3.55 -20.65 -12.54
C PRO A 292 -4.70 -19.69 -12.18
N HIS A 293 -4.52 -18.85 -11.16
CA HIS A 293 -5.53 -17.90 -10.73
C HIS A 293 -5.56 -16.64 -11.60
N GLN A 294 -4.41 -16.19 -12.11
CA GLN A 294 -4.32 -15.13 -13.12
C GLN A 294 -4.96 -15.55 -14.45
N GLU A 295 -4.76 -16.81 -14.88
CA GLU A 295 -5.44 -17.36 -16.06
C GLU A 295 -6.97 -17.36 -15.90
N ALA A 296 -7.45 -17.69 -14.70
CA ALA A 296 -8.87 -17.68 -14.40
C ALA A 296 -9.47 -16.25 -14.36
N TYR A 297 -8.72 -15.27 -13.88
CA TYR A 297 -9.08 -13.84 -14.01
C TYR A 297 -9.21 -13.43 -15.48
N ALA A 298 -8.21 -13.76 -16.31
CA ALA A 298 -8.25 -13.47 -17.74
C ALA A 298 -9.44 -14.14 -18.45
N GLN A 299 -9.81 -15.36 -18.05
CA GLN A 299 -11.00 -16.04 -18.55
C GLN A 299 -12.29 -15.31 -18.16
N ALA A 300 -12.42 -14.88 -16.90
CA ALA A 300 -13.59 -14.13 -16.42
C ALA A 300 -13.75 -12.80 -17.18
N LEU A 301 -12.67 -12.06 -17.41
CA LEU A 301 -12.69 -10.84 -18.23
C LEU A 301 -13.16 -11.11 -19.66
N ARG A 302 -12.67 -12.18 -20.30
CA ARG A 302 -13.11 -12.55 -21.66
C ARG A 302 -14.61 -12.85 -21.70
N ALA A 303 -15.16 -13.49 -20.67
CA ALA A 303 -16.60 -13.75 -20.58
C ALA A 303 -17.40 -12.45 -20.46
N LYS A 304 -16.98 -11.53 -19.58
CA LYS A 304 -17.61 -10.22 -19.40
C LYS A 304 -17.61 -9.36 -20.67
N ARG A 305 -16.52 -9.38 -21.44
CA ARG A 305 -16.43 -8.66 -22.73
C ARG A 305 -17.41 -9.19 -23.77
N ARG A 306 -17.61 -10.50 -23.82
CA ARG A 306 -18.49 -11.16 -24.81
C ARG A 306 -19.97 -10.97 -24.52
N ALA A 307 -20.35 -10.66 -23.28
CA ALA A 307 -21.75 -10.36 -22.97
C ALA A 307 -22.15 -9.02 -23.59
N ALA A 308 -23.22 -8.99 -24.38
CA ALA A 308 -23.77 -7.73 -24.88
C ALA A 308 -24.17 -6.83 -23.69
N PRO A 309 -23.91 -5.52 -23.71
CA PRO A 309 -24.50 -4.60 -22.73
C PRO A 309 -26.02 -4.71 -22.83
N ALA A 310 -26.70 -4.63 -21.68
CA ALA A 310 -28.16 -4.59 -21.67
C ALA A 310 -28.63 -3.43 -22.59
N PRO A 311 -29.68 -3.65 -23.43
CA PRO A 311 -30.22 -2.56 -24.24
C PRO A 311 -30.72 -1.43 -23.32
N GLY A 312 -30.14 -0.24 -23.47
CA GLY A 312 -30.62 0.99 -22.83
C GLY A 312 -29.85 1.40 -21.58
N GLU A 313 -28.74 2.12 -21.79
CA GLU A 313 -28.22 3.14 -20.86
C GLU A 313 -27.70 4.39 -21.61
N GLY A 314 -27.44 4.30 -22.92
CA GLY A 314 -27.02 5.44 -23.76
C GLY A 314 -28.13 6.47 -24.09
N ALA A 315 -29.30 6.40 -23.45
CA ALA A 315 -30.44 7.28 -23.73
C ALA A 315 -31.21 7.75 -22.47
N GLU A 316 -30.73 7.42 -21.26
CA GLU A 316 -31.35 7.92 -20.01
C GLU A 316 -30.66 9.16 -19.43
N GLU A 317 -29.47 9.56 -19.94
CA GLU A 317 -28.85 10.85 -19.58
C GLU A 317 -29.68 12.07 -20.00
N GLU A 318 -30.65 11.90 -20.91
CA GLU A 318 -31.56 12.96 -21.37
C GLU A 318 -32.97 12.94 -20.71
N LYS A 319 -33.27 11.99 -19.81
CA LYS A 319 -34.62 11.87 -19.23
C LYS A 319 -34.65 11.97 -17.70
N ALA A 320 -34.40 13.18 -17.21
CA ALA A 320 -35.21 13.89 -16.22
C ALA A 320 -34.47 15.19 -15.84
N HIS A 321 -34.65 16.26 -16.63
CA HIS A 321 -34.19 17.58 -16.20
C HIS A 321 -34.93 17.96 -14.91
N GLY A 322 -34.24 17.88 -13.77
CA GLY A 322 -34.65 18.53 -12.53
C GLY A 322 -34.83 17.65 -11.30
N GLU A 323 -34.98 16.33 -11.45
CA GLU A 323 -35.17 15.41 -10.30
C GLU A 323 -33.84 14.77 -9.90
N VAL A 324 -33.40 15.05 -8.68
CA VAL A 324 -32.20 14.48 -8.06
C VAL A 324 -32.60 13.76 -6.78
N LEU A 325 -31.85 12.76 -6.35
CA LEU A 325 -32.13 12.10 -5.07
C LEU A 325 -31.62 12.96 -3.93
N CYS A 326 -32.46 13.20 -2.92
CA CYS A 326 -32.02 13.82 -1.70
C CYS A 326 -30.95 12.93 -1.03
N PRO A 327 -29.77 13.46 -0.63
CA PRO A 327 -28.73 12.63 -0.03
C PRO A 327 -29.06 12.17 1.39
N TYR A 328 -30.13 12.68 2.01
CA TYR A 328 -30.52 12.34 3.37
C TYR A 328 -31.71 11.37 3.40
N CYS A 329 -32.87 11.76 2.87
CA CYS A 329 -34.06 10.90 2.84
C CYS A 329 -34.17 10.01 1.59
N LEU A 330 -33.30 10.21 0.59
CA LEU A 330 -33.20 9.35 -0.60
C LEU A 330 -34.43 9.34 -1.51
N GLU A 331 -35.35 10.28 -1.32
CA GLU A 331 -36.49 10.52 -2.19
C GLU A 331 -36.15 11.56 -3.28
N GLY A 332 -36.87 11.47 -4.41
CA GLY A 332 -36.74 12.41 -5.52
C GLY A 332 -37.10 13.84 -5.11
N ILE A 333 -36.23 14.80 -5.40
CA ILE A 333 -36.41 16.21 -5.10
C ILE A 333 -36.01 17.09 -6.28
N GLN A 334 -36.70 18.21 -6.44
CA GLN A 334 -36.37 19.25 -7.40
C GLN A 334 -36.01 20.55 -6.67
N LEU A 335 -35.21 21.40 -7.33
CA LEU A 335 -34.87 22.72 -6.79
C LEU A 335 -36.13 23.60 -6.69
N ASP A 336 -36.48 24.00 -5.47
CA ASP A 336 -37.56 24.93 -5.15
C ASP A 336 -36.97 26.23 -4.59
N LEU A 337 -36.96 27.27 -5.43
CA LEU A 337 -36.44 28.59 -5.08
C LEU A 337 -37.25 29.30 -3.97
N GLY A 338 -38.47 28.84 -3.68
CA GLY A 338 -39.31 29.36 -2.61
C GLY A 338 -39.00 28.79 -1.23
N ARG A 339 -38.13 27.78 -1.14
CA ARG A 339 -37.78 27.06 0.10
C ARG A 339 -36.30 27.08 0.41
N LEU A 340 -35.64 28.16 0.00
CA LEU A 340 -34.23 28.38 0.26
C LEU A 340 -34.03 29.04 1.61
N PHE A 341 -32.95 28.67 2.28
CA PHE A 341 -32.52 29.19 3.55
C PHE A 341 -31.03 29.49 3.50
N VAL A 342 -30.61 30.45 4.31
CA VAL A 342 -29.19 30.74 4.59
C VAL A 342 -28.97 30.70 6.10
N PRO A 343 -27.83 30.15 6.57
CA PRO A 343 -27.48 30.22 7.97
C PRO A 343 -27.15 31.67 8.36
N ASP A 344 -27.64 32.12 9.52
CA ASP A 344 -27.21 33.38 10.13
C ASP A 344 -25.94 33.21 10.99
N ASP A 345 -25.48 34.30 11.62
CA ASP A 345 -24.28 34.30 12.49
C ASP A 345 -24.40 33.37 13.71
N ARG A 346 -25.61 32.87 14.01
CA ARG A 346 -25.91 31.93 15.11
C ARG A 346 -26.21 30.53 14.59
N MET A 347 -25.94 30.26 13.31
CA MET A 347 -26.24 28.98 12.64
C MET A 347 -27.73 28.64 12.56
N GLN A 348 -28.61 29.65 12.62
CA GLN A 348 -30.05 29.45 12.43
C GLN A 348 -30.42 29.70 10.97
N TYR A 349 -31.23 28.80 10.40
CA TYR A 349 -31.68 28.92 9.01
C TYR A 349 -32.76 29.99 8.89
N GLN A 350 -32.47 31.02 8.09
CA GLN A 350 -33.42 32.08 7.75
C GLN A 350 -33.86 31.97 6.29
N PRO A 351 -35.16 32.15 5.97
CA PRO A 351 -35.64 32.12 4.59
C PRO A 351 -34.91 33.11 3.69
N LEU A 352 -34.44 32.63 2.54
CA LEU A 352 -33.72 33.42 1.55
C LEU A 352 -34.69 33.95 0.47
N ASP A 353 -34.85 35.28 0.43
CA ASP A 353 -35.62 35.95 -0.61
C ASP A 353 -34.71 36.40 -1.77
N LEU A 354 -34.67 35.59 -2.81
CA LEU A 354 -33.90 35.86 -4.03
C LEU A 354 -34.44 37.03 -4.86
N SER A 355 -35.67 37.50 -4.65
CA SER A 355 -36.26 38.59 -5.46
C SER A 355 -35.56 39.94 -5.22
N ARG A 356 -34.90 40.08 -4.07
CA ARG A 356 -34.18 41.29 -3.66
C ARG A 356 -32.75 41.37 -4.19
N ILE A 357 -32.25 40.31 -4.83
CA ILE A 357 -30.87 40.21 -5.34
C ILE A 357 -30.89 40.28 -6.87
N THR A 358 -30.62 41.48 -7.39
CA THR A 358 -30.63 41.77 -8.83
C THR A 358 -29.27 41.57 -9.51
N ASN A 359 -28.16 41.61 -8.76
CA ASN A 359 -26.83 41.38 -9.30
C ASN A 359 -26.60 39.87 -9.51
N PRO A 360 -26.29 39.42 -10.75
CA PRO A 360 -26.17 37.99 -11.06
C PRO A 360 -25.01 37.30 -10.34
N VAL A 361 -23.87 37.98 -10.19
CA VAL A 361 -22.70 37.43 -9.48
C VAL A 361 -23.00 37.26 -8.00
N ARG A 362 -23.64 38.27 -7.39
CA ARG A 362 -24.06 38.21 -5.99
C ARG A 362 -25.15 37.14 -5.78
N ARG A 363 -26.04 36.96 -6.75
CA ARG A 363 -27.06 35.92 -6.71
C ARG A 363 -26.44 34.53 -6.71
N GLU A 364 -25.45 34.29 -7.58
CA GLU A 364 -24.73 33.03 -7.65
C GLU A 364 -23.96 32.72 -6.36
N ASP A 365 -23.27 33.72 -5.80
CA ASP A 365 -22.55 33.60 -4.53
C ASP A 365 -23.48 33.25 -3.36
N VAL A 366 -24.63 33.92 -3.25
CA VAL A 366 -25.63 33.64 -2.22
C VAL A 366 -26.27 32.25 -2.42
N MET A 367 -26.54 31.85 -3.67
CA MET A 367 -27.02 30.50 -3.99
C MET A 367 -26.00 29.43 -3.60
N ARG A 368 -24.71 29.69 -3.71
CA ARG A 368 -23.65 28.75 -3.32
C ARG A 368 -23.65 28.47 -1.81
N GLY A 369 -24.01 29.45 -0.98
CA GLY A 369 -24.13 29.30 0.47
C GLY A 369 -25.53 28.90 0.94
N ALA A 370 -26.51 28.80 0.04
CA ALA A 370 -27.89 28.49 0.38
C ALA A 370 -28.14 26.99 0.49
N VAL A 371 -29.15 26.64 1.28
CA VAL A 371 -29.68 25.29 1.41
C VAL A 371 -31.18 25.29 1.13
N GLN A 372 -31.72 24.18 0.62
CA GLN A 372 -33.14 23.96 0.44
C GLN A 372 -33.66 23.02 1.53
N GLN A 373 -34.74 23.39 2.22
CA GLN A 373 -35.44 22.48 3.12
C GLN A 373 -36.10 21.37 2.30
N CYS A 374 -35.76 20.11 2.60
CA CYS A 374 -36.34 18.97 1.90
C CYS A 374 -37.76 18.68 2.41
N THR A 375 -38.66 18.38 1.49
CA THR A 375 -40.03 17.95 1.80
C THR A 375 -40.48 16.74 0.98
N ALA A 376 -39.50 16.00 0.45
CA ALA A 376 -39.77 14.82 -0.37
C ALA A 376 -40.30 13.64 0.48
N ASP A 377 -39.84 13.54 1.73
CA ASP A 377 -40.34 12.59 2.72
C ASP A 377 -40.83 13.33 3.98
N PRO A 378 -42.15 13.41 4.23
CA PRO A 378 -42.71 14.03 5.42
C PRO A 378 -42.44 13.27 6.73
N ASP A 379 -42.15 11.96 6.65
CA ASP A 379 -41.91 11.11 7.81
C ASP A 379 -40.42 11.11 8.24
N PHE A 380 -39.54 11.63 7.39
CA PHE A 380 -38.11 11.76 7.66
C PHE A 380 -37.81 13.07 8.43
N PRO A 381 -36.86 13.07 9.39
CA PRO A 381 -36.48 14.26 10.14
C PRO A 381 -36.11 15.46 9.27
N GLU A 382 -36.42 16.67 9.74
CA GLU A 382 -36.10 17.89 9.01
C GLU A 382 -34.62 17.97 8.61
N HIS A 383 -34.36 18.19 7.32
CA HIS A 383 -33.02 18.26 6.76
C HIS A 383 -32.96 19.23 5.58
N HIS A 384 -31.75 19.73 5.34
CA HIS A 384 -31.50 20.78 4.36
C HIS A 384 -30.43 20.32 3.36
N ILE A 385 -30.70 20.50 2.07
CA ILE A 385 -29.84 20.09 0.97
C ILE A 385 -29.12 21.32 0.42
N PRO A 386 -27.79 21.32 0.32
CA PRO A 386 -27.08 22.44 -0.28
C PRO A 386 -27.53 22.68 -1.73
N VAL A 387 -27.84 23.92 -2.09
CA VAL A 387 -28.29 24.27 -3.43
C VAL A 387 -27.31 23.83 -4.53
N PRO A 388 -25.96 23.94 -4.37
CA PRO A 388 -25.02 23.43 -5.37
C PRO A 388 -25.19 21.94 -5.70
N TYR A 389 -25.71 21.14 -4.77
CA TYR A 389 -26.01 19.74 -5.02
C TYR A 389 -27.15 19.55 -6.04
N LEU A 390 -28.11 20.47 -6.05
CA LEU A 390 -29.32 20.42 -6.89
C LEU A 390 -29.11 21.09 -8.27
N THR A 391 -28.06 21.91 -8.45
CA THR A 391 -27.89 22.77 -9.64
C THR A 391 -26.89 22.24 -10.67
N HIS A 392 -26.09 21.22 -10.35
CA HIS A 392 -25.00 20.73 -11.21
C HIS A 392 -25.31 19.36 -11.86
N GLY A 393 -26.57 19.13 -12.23
CA GLY A 393 -27.02 17.89 -12.87
C GLY A 393 -27.19 16.72 -11.89
N ARG A 394 -27.38 15.50 -12.41
CA ARG A 394 -27.58 14.30 -11.58
C ARG A 394 -26.28 13.97 -10.82
N PRO A 395 -26.32 13.98 -9.46
CA PRO A 395 -25.16 13.60 -8.65
C PRO A 395 -24.65 12.20 -9.01
N LEU A 396 -23.34 11.98 -8.90
CA LEU A 396 -22.74 10.66 -8.87
C LEU A 396 -22.74 10.14 -7.43
N THR A 397 -23.49 9.08 -7.15
CA THR A 397 -23.55 8.49 -5.80
C THR A 397 -22.57 7.32 -5.66
N VAL A 398 -21.69 7.38 -4.67
CA VAL A 398 -20.67 6.35 -4.38
C VAL A 398 -20.92 5.76 -2.99
N ALA A 399 -21.14 4.45 -2.92
CA ALA A 399 -21.45 3.76 -1.67
C ALA A 399 -20.38 2.74 -1.28
N MET A 400 -19.94 2.80 -0.02
CA MET A 400 -18.98 1.88 0.60
C MET A 400 -19.71 0.71 1.26
N ILE A 401 -19.33 -0.53 0.94
CA ILE A 401 -19.97 -1.76 1.42
C ILE A 401 -18.96 -2.67 2.11
N GLY A 402 -19.37 -3.26 3.23
CA GLY A 402 -18.63 -4.25 4.01
C GLY A 402 -19.13 -4.30 5.45
N GLN A 403 -18.71 -5.29 6.24
CA GLN A 403 -19.03 -5.34 7.68
C GLN A 403 -18.49 -4.12 8.47
N SER A 404 -19.01 -3.90 9.68
CA SER A 404 -18.70 -2.73 10.53
C SER A 404 -17.21 -2.57 10.84
N SER A 405 -16.48 -3.68 10.95
CA SER A 405 -15.04 -3.71 11.26
C SER A 405 -14.12 -3.55 10.05
N THR A 406 -14.62 -3.56 8.81
CA THR A 406 -13.79 -3.61 7.59
C THR A 406 -12.96 -2.35 7.30
N GLY A 407 -13.16 -1.26 8.04
CA GLY A 407 -12.38 -0.03 7.92
C GLY A 407 -12.91 0.97 6.89
N LYS A 408 -14.15 0.82 6.41
CA LYS A 408 -14.79 1.73 5.42
C LYS A 408 -14.70 3.19 5.80
N SER A 409 -15.04 3.52 7.05
CA SER A 409 -14.99 4.89 7.55
C SER A 409 -13.60 5.51 7.50
N HIS A 410 -12.54 4.74 7.77
CA HIS A 410 -11.16 5.21 7.63
C HIS A 410 -10.78 5.40 6.17
N LEU A 411 -11.10 4.41 5.32
CA LEU A 411 -10.82 4.47 3.87
C LEU A 411 -11.54 5.64 3.19
N LEU A 412 -12.83 5.84 3.47
CA LEU A 412 -13.62 6.92 2.90
C LEU A 412 -13.14 8.29 3.41
N THR A 413 -12.80 8.40 4.70
CA THR A 413 -12.26 9.65 5.25
C THR A 413 -10.96 10.04 4.55
N GLN A 414 -10.05 9.09 4.34
CA GLN A 414 -8.79 9.36 3.66
C GLN A 414 -8.96 9.59 2.17
N MET A 415 -9.90 8.91 1.51
CA MET A 415 -10.22 9.17 0.12
C MET A 415 -10.66 10.63 -0.08
N ILE A 416 -11.58 11.13 0.76
CA ILE A 416 -12.01 12.53 0.71
C ILE A 416 -10.86 13.48 1.06
N ALA A 417 -10.05 13.16 2.07
CA ALA A 417 -8.90 13.96 2.46
C ALA A 417 -7.88 14.11 1.31
N GLU A 418 -7.55 13.02 0.63
CA GLU A 418 -6.63 13.03 -0.52
C GLU A 418 -7.20 13.78 -1.73
N ILE A 419 -8.51 13.73 -1.98
CA ILE A 419 -9.15 14.62 -2.97
C ILE A 419 -8.91 16.07 -2.57
N THR A 420 -9.13 16.40 -1.30
CA THR A 420 -9.04 17.78 -0.82
C THR A 420 -7.62 18.33 -0.77
N ASP A 421 -6.63 17.43 -0.70
CA ASP A 421 -5.20 17.75 -0.80
C ASP A 421 -4.71 17.88 -2.25
N GLY A 422 -5.59 17.77 -3.25
CA GLY A 422 -5.25 17.92 -4.68
C GLY A 422 -4.87 16.60 -5.37
N GLY A 423 -5.20 15.45 -4.79
CA GLY A 423 -4.86 14.13 -5.34
C GLY A 423 -5.51 13.82 -6.71
N LEU A 424 -6.51 14.61 -7.13
CA LEU A 424 -7.14 14.51 -8.44
C LEU A 424 -6.52 15.45 -9.50
N ASP A 425 -5.70 16.43 -9.10
CA ASP A 425 -5.09 17.41 -9.99
C ASP A 425 -4.25 16.77 -11.13
N PRO A 426 -3.44 15.71 -10.88
CA PRO A 426 -2.68 15.04 -11.94
C PRO A 426 -3.56 14.42 -13.04
N HIS A 427 -4.86 14.28 -12.78
CA HIS A 427 -5.85 13.71 -13.69
C HIS A 427 -6.76 14.79 -14.31
N GLY A 428 -6.44 16.07 -14.10
CA GLY A 428 -7.18 17.20 -14.66
C GLY A 428 -8.55 17.41 -14.03
N VAL A 429 -8.76 16.91 -12.81
CA VAL A 429 -10.04 17.05 -12.10
C VAL A 429 -9.86 17.95 -10.88
N GLY A 430 -10.54 19.10 -10.90
CA GLY A 430 -10.61 20.00 -9.75
C GLY A 430 -11.77 19.65 -8.82
N TRP A 431 -11.74 20.17 -7.59
CA TRP A 431 -12.82 19.96 -6.63
C TRP A 431 -13.24 21.26 -5.93
N GLN A 432 -14.49 21.31 -5.47
CA GLN A 432 -15.02 22.35 -4.58
C GLN A 432 -15.97 21.70 -3.55
N SER A 433 -16.11 22.29 -2.37
CA SER A 433 -17.10 21.83 -1.39
C SER A 433 -18.51 22.19 -1.87
N VAL A 434 -19.45 21.25 -1.72
CA VAL A 434 -20.88 21.51 -1.95
C VAL A 434 -21.43 22.43 -0.86
N ASN A 435 -20.95 22.28 0.37
CA ASN A 435 -21.23 23.15 1.50
C ASN A 435 -19.93 23.37 2.31
N PRO A 436 -19.37 24.60 2.32
CA PRO A 436 -18.11 24.89 3.04
C PRO A 436 -18.14 24.58 4.53
N GLU A 437 -19.28 24.76 5.19
CA GLU A 437 -19.43 24.53 6.63
C GLU A 437 -19.46 23.03 6.96
N GLN A 438 -20.24 22.25 6.20
CA GLN A 438 -20.27 20.79 6.33
C GLN A 438 -18.88 20.19 6.11
N HIS A 439 -18.18 20.68 5.08
CA HIS A 439 -16.80 20.28 4.80
C HIS A 439 -15.85 20.65 5.96
N ALA A 440 -15.91 21.87 6.49
CA ALA A 440 -15.09 22.28 7.62
C ALA A 440 -15.35 21.42 8.87
N ARG A 441 -16.61 21.04 9.11
CA ARG A 441 -16.99 20.09 10.17
C ARG A 441 -16.38 18.71 9.93
N PHE A 442 -16.51 18.16 8.72
CA PHE A 442 -15.93 16.88 8.35
C PHE A 442 -14.40 16.85 8.54
N VAL A 443 -13.72 17.92 8.12
CA VAL A 443 -12.27 18.06 8.33
C VAL A 443 -11.91 18.05 9.81
N ARG A 444 -12.61 18.82 10.64
CA ARG A 444 -12.36 18.91 12.09
C ARG A 444 -12.65 17.62 12.84
N GLU A 445 -13.72 16.92 12.47
CA GLU A 445 -14.23 15.76 13.23
C GLU A 445 -13.70 14.41 12.74
N ARG A 446 -13.19 14.34 11.50
CA ARG A 446 -12.75 13.08 10.88
C ARG A 446 -11.32 13.16 10.37
N VAL A 447 -11.01 14.15 9.53
CA VAL A 447 -9.68 14.25 8.88
C VAL A 447 -8.58 14.60 9.90
N GLN A 448 -8.78 15.65 10.71
CA GLN A 448 -7.77 16.10 11.68
C GLN A 448 -7.46 15.06 12.77
N PRO A 449 -8.44 14.39 13.40
CA PRO A 449 -8.17 13.31 14.35
C PRO A 449 -7.35 12.20 13.70
N LEU A 450 -7.73 11.76 12.50
CA LEU A 450 -7.03 10.70 11.80
C LEU A 450 -5.59 11.08 11.45
N ARG A 451 -5.37 12.29 10.90
CA ARG A 451 -4.02 12.83 10.62
C ARG A 451 -3.17 12.97 11.88
N SER A 452 -3.78 13.21 13.03
CA SER A 452 -3.10 13.23 14.33
C SER A 452 -2.78 11.84 14.90
N GLY A 453 -3.12 10.78 14.17
CA GLY A 453 -2.89 9.39 14.55
C GLY A 453 -3.96 8.82 15.50
N GLN A 454 -5.14 9.44 15.62
CA GLN A 454 -6.26 8.89 16.39
C GLN A 454 -7.06 7.92 15.53
N VAL A 455 -7.53 6.83 16.15
CA VAL A 455 -8.47 5.91 15.51
C VAL A 455 -9.85 6.57 15.51
N LEU A 456 -10.55 6.52 14.37
CA LEU A 456 -11.92 7.00 14.29
C LEU A 456 -12.84 6.00 15.00
N ASP A 457 -13.76 6.53 15.81
CA ASP A 457 -14.78 5.71 16.45
C ASP A 457 -15.53 4.86 15.41
N HIS A 458 -15.82 3.62 15.80
CA HIS A 458 -16.68 2.76 14.99
C HIS A 458 -18.00 3.45 14.73
N THR A 459 -18.51 3.30 13.51
CA THR A 459 -19.81 3.83 13.09
C THR A 459 -20.93 3.06 13.77
N GLY A 460 -21.06 3.17 15.09
CA GLY A 460 -22.19 2.65 15.84
C GLY A 460 -23.37 3.59 15.68
N GLY A 461 -24.41 3.14 14.97
CA GLY A 461 -25.82 3.48 15.23
C GLY A 461 -26.25 4.94 15.39
N VAL A 462 -25.54 5.93 14.85
CA VAL A 462 -26.00 7.34 14.86
C VAL A 462 -26.13 7.85 13.42
N GLY A 463 -27.11 7.30 12.70
CA GLY A 463 -27.69 7.86 11.49
C GLY A 463 -29.21 7.67 11.62
N LEU A 464 -30.00 8.69 11.26
CA LEU A 464 -31.44 8.73 11.51
C LEU A 464 -32.23 7.55 10.88
N ASP A 465 -31.64 6.86 9.89
CA ASP A 465 -32.27 5.74 9.16
C ASP A 465 -31.61 4.36 9.34
N GLY A 466 -30.55 4.25 10.13
CA GLY A 466 -29.93 2.96 10.44
C GLY A 466 -29.15 2.26 9.31
N PHE A 467 -29.47 2.40 8.02
CA PHE A 467 -28.86 1.53 6.96
C PHE A 467 -27.81 2.19 6.03
N ALA A 468 -27.95 3.47 5.68
CA ALA A 468 -26.99 4.19 4.84
C ALA A 468 -26.72 5.58 5.44
N ARG A 469 -25.44 5.93 5.59
CA ARG A 469 -25.02 7.21 6.16
C ARG A 469 -24.40 8.09 5.09
N PHE A 470 -25.02 9.23 4.80
CA PHE A 470 -24.40 10.30 4.05
C PHE A 470 -23.18 10.84 4.81
N VAL A 471 -22.04 10.91 4.14
CA VAL A 471 -20.77 11.32 4.74
C VAL A 471 -20.39 12.72 4.31
N GLU A 472 -20.30 12.94 3.00
CA GLU A 472 -19.89 14.22 2.40
C GLU A 472 -20.29 14.27 0.93
N SER A 473 -20.36 15.47 0.36
CA SER A 473 -20.47 15.66 -1.09
C SER A 473 -19.52 16.75 -1.60
N LEU A 474 -18.91 16.50 -2.75
CA LEU A 474 -17.99 17.41 -3.42
C LEU A 474 -18.48 17.72 -4.84
N LEU A 475 -18.21 18.92 -5.33
CA LEU A 475 -18.34 19.24 -6.75
C LEU A 475 -17.02 18.89 -7.42
N LEU A 476 -17.05 18.01 -8.42
CA LEU A 476 -15.87 17.71 -9.24
C LEU A 476 -16.00 18.40 -10.59
N THR A 477 -14.92 19.04 -11.03
CA THR A 477 -14.84 19.72 -12.31
C THR A 477 -13.87 18.95 -13.20
N ASP A 478 -14.37 18.36 -14.29
CA ASP A 478 -13.53 17.63 -15.24
C ASP A 478 -12.61 18.55 -16.06
N ALA A 479 -11.69 17.95 -16.82
CA ALA A 479 -10.74 18.68 -17.67
C ALA A 479 -11.43 19.53 -18.77
N ARG A 480 -12.72 19.29 -19.03
CA ARG A 480 -13.55 20.04 -19.99
C ARG A 480 -14.38 21.13 -19.32
N GLY A 481 -14.24 21.33 -18.00
CA GLY A 481 -14.96 22.31 -17.21
C GLY A 481 -16.38 21.89 -16.81
N ARG A 482 -16.76 20.62 -17.01
CA ARG A 482 -18.08 20.12 -16.58
C ARG A 482 -18.05 19.82 -15.09
N VAL A 483 -19.00 20.42 -14.36
CA VAL A 483 -19.14 20.26 -12.91
C VAL A 483 -20.19 19.20 -12.62
N ARG A 484 -19.88 18.24 -11.75
CA ARG A 484 -20.83 17.21 -11.29
C ARG A 484 -20.69 17.00 -9.76
N PRO A 485 -21.80 16.97 -9.00
CA PRO A 485 -21.76 16.58 -7.59
C PRO A 485 -21.40 15.10 -7.46
N VAL A 486 -20.57 14.77 -6.48
CA VAL A 486 -20.24 13.40 -6.08
C VAL A 486 -20.57 13.25 -4.60
N ALA A 487 -21.46 12.30 -4.29
CA ALA A 487 -21.97 12.06 -2.94
C ALA A 487 -21.44 10.73 -2.39
N PHE A 488 -20.89 10.75 -1.19
CA PHE A 488 -20.30 9.57 -0.57
C PHE A 488 -21.16 9.03 0.58
N PHE A 489 -21.34 7.71 0.58
CA PHE A 489 -22.14 6.99 1.57
C PHE A 489 -21.37 5.85 2.23
N ASP A 490 -21.55 5.67 3.53
CA ASP A 490 -21.08 4.53 4.32
C ASP A 490 -22.27 3.61 4.65
N LEU A 491 -22.26 2.36 4.16
CA LEU A 491 -23.36 1.40 4.38
C LEU A 491 -22.97 0.39 5.46
N GLY A 492 -23.81 0.27 6.48
CA GLY A 492 -23.71 -0.77 7.50
C GLY A 492 -24.19 -2.11 6.96
N GLY A 493 -23.29 -3.09 6.86
CA GLY A 493 -23.63 -4.43 6.37
C GLY A 493 -24.73 -5.14 7.17
N GLU A 494 -24.80 -4.85 8.47
CA GLU A 494 -25.74 -5.44 9.43
C GLU A 494 -27.14 -4.81 9.34
N ASP A 495 -27.21 -3.56 8.87
CA ASP A 495 -28.43 -2.75 8.87
C ASP A 495 -29.24 -2.87 7.57
N LEU A 496 -28.64 -3.44 6.52
CA LEU A 496 -29.32 -3.66 5.25
C LEU A 496 -30.51 -4.62 5.40
N VAL A 497 -30.51 -5.57 6.34
CA VAL A 497 -31.53 -6.64 6.43
C VAL A 497 -32.96 -6.13 6.69
N ARG A 498 -33.18 -4.87 7.09
CA ARG A 498 -34.40 -4.47 7.81
C ARG A 498 -35.40 -3.50 7.14
N THR A 499 -35.16 -2.90 5.97
CA THR A 499 -36.05 -1.80 5.49
C THR A 499 -36.27 -1.71 3.97
N ASP A 500 -37.50 -1.40 3.53
CA ASP A 500 -37.89 -1.14 2.13
C ASP A 500 -37.16 0.08 1.52
N GLY A 501 -36.78 1.08 2.35
CA GLY A 501 -35.98 2.24 1.93
C GLY A 501 -34.57 1.89 1.44
N ALA A 502 -34.00 0.77 1.90
CA ALA A 502 -32.69 0.31 1.47
C ALA A 502 -32.69 -0.17 0.00
N LEU A 503 -33.81 -0.67 -0.52
CA LEU A 503 -33.91 -1.05 -1.93
C LEU A 503 -33.96 0.19 -2.84
N ARG A 504 -34.72 1.23 -2.47
CA ARG A 504 -34.75 2.51 -3.21
C ARG A 504 -33.38 3.16 -3.25
N PHE A 505 -32.65 3.15 -2.14
CA PHE A 505 -31.27 3.59 -2.09
C PHE A 505 -30.39 2.86 -3.09
N LEU A 506 -30.39 1.52 -3.05
CA LEU A 506 -29.55 0.70 -3.93
C LEU A 506 -29.88 0.90 -5.42
N LEU A 507 -31.13 1.23 -5.76
CA LEU A 507 -31.53 1.60 -7.13
C LEU A 507 -30.97 2.96 -7.58
N GLY A 508 -30.73 3.87 -6.63
CA GLY A 508 -30.20 5.22 -6.88
C GLY A 508 -28.67 5.31 -6.89
N ILE A 509 -27.95 4.21 -6.64
CA ILE A 509 -26.49 4.20 -6.57
C ILE A 509 -25.85 4.07 -7.95
N ASP A 510 -24.92 4.97 -8.25
CA ASP A 510 -24.16 4.95 -9.51
C ASP A 510 -22.85 4.18 -9.42
N ALA A 511 -22.28 4.01 -8.24
CA ALA A 511 -21.01 3.31 -8.04
C ALA A 511 -20.88 2.65 -6.66
N LEU A 512 -20.25 1.48 -6.63
CA LEU A 512 -20.10 0.66 -5.43
C LEU A 512 -18.64 0.35 -5.12
N VAL A 513 -18.25 0.48 -3.84
CA VAL A 513 -16.92 0.12 -3.34
C VAL A 513 -17.06 -0.97 -2.29
N PHE A 514 -16.69 -2.20 -2.62
CA PHE A 514 -16.71 -3.35 -1.72
C PHE A 514 -15.38 -3.47 -0.99
N VAL A 515 -15.38 -3.31 0.33
CA VAL A 515 -14.17 -3.34 1.16
C VAL A 515 -13.99 -4.72 1.76
N VAL A 516 -12.92 -5.40 1.36
CA VAL A 516 -12.49 -6.71 1.88
C VAL A 516 -11.59 -6.47 3.08
N ASP A 517 -11.98 -6.97 4.26
CA ASP A 517 -11.09 -7.01 5.43
C ASP A 517 -10.20 -8.26 5.35
N PRO A 518 -8.87 -8.13 5.25
CA PRO A 518 -7.97 -9.27 5.20
C PRO A 518 -8.10 -10.16 6.43
N ALA A 519 -8.35 -9.61 7.62
CA ALA A 519 -8.49 -10.39 8.85
C ALA A 519 -9.69 -11.34 8.80
N LEU A 520 -10.76 -10.97 8.11
CA LEU A 520 -11.92 -11.83 7.89
C LEU A 520 -11.71 -12.78 6.71
N ALA A 521 -11.07 -12.32 5.64
CA ALA A 521 -11.00 -13.08 4.39
C ALA A 521 -9.87 -14.12 4.32
N LEU A 522 -8.70 -13.85 4.90
CA LEU A 522 -7.46 -14.55 4.53
C LEU A 522 -6.89 -15.39 5.67
N PRO A 523 -6.75 -16.72 5.57
CA PRO A 523 -6.24 -17.58 6.65
C PRO A 523 -4.71 -17.50 6.83
N LEU A 524 -4.15 -16.29 6.91
CA LEU A 524 -2.72 -16.03 7.10
C LEU A 524 -2.39 -15.82 8.60
N PRO A 525 -1.32 -16.43 9.14
CA PRO A 525 -0.96 -16.33 10.55
C PRO A 525 -0.70 -14.89 11.04
N GLN A 526 -0.14 -14.04 10.17
CA GLN A 526 0.14 -12.62 10.48
C GLN A 526 -1.11 -11.79 10.80
N LEU A 527 -2.30 -12.32 10.50
CA LEU A 527 -3.58 -11.67 10.76
C LEU A 527 -4.25 -12.20 12.05
N ASP A 528 -3.70 -13.22 12.70
CA ASP A 528 -4.31 -13.84 13.88
C ASP A 528 -4.43 -12.88 15.06
N GLU A 529 -3.48 -11.96 15.20
CA GLU A 529 -3.54 -10.92 16.23
C GLU A 529 -4.65 -9.91 15.94
N ALA A 530 -4.78 -9.46 14.69
CA ALA A 530 -5.86 -8.58 14.28
C ALA A 530 -7.23 -9.24 14.56
N ARG A 531 -7.38 -10.53 14.20
CA ARG A 531 -8.58 -11.33 14.52
C ARG A 531 -8.89 -11.39 16.00
N ARG A 532 -7.88 -11.68 16.84
CA ARG A 532 -8.06 -11.78 18.29
C ARG A 532 -8.56 -10.46 18.90
N ARG A 533 -8.03 -9.32 18.46
CA ARG A 533 -8.42 -8.00 18.98
C ARG A 533 -9.90 -7.69 18.75
N VAL A 534 -10.43 -8.06 17.59
CA VAL A 534 -11.84 -7.83 17.23
C VAL A 534 -12.73 -9.05 17.43
N GLY A 535 -12.25 -10.11 18.09
CA GLY A 535 -13.02 -11.33 18.35
C GLY A 535 -13.56 -12.04 17.10
N SER A 536 -12.87 -11.91 15.96
CA SER A 536 -13.36 -12.41 14.67
C SER A 536 -12.64 -13.69 14.23
N GLN A 537 -13.28 -14.46 13.34
CA GLN A 537 -12.70 -15.65 12.71
C GLN A 537 -12.64 -15.48 11.19
N VAL A 538 -11.91 -16.37 10.51
CA VAL A 538 -11.90 -16.40 9.05
C VAL A 538 -13.29 -16.81 8.56
N ASP A 539 -13.90 -15.98 7.72
CA ASP A 539 -15.16 -16.26 7.07
C ASP A 539 -14.89 -16.83 5.67
N ARG A 540 -15.30 -18.08 5.42
CA ARG A 540 -15.11 -18.74 4.12
C ARG A 540 -16.30 -18.53 3.18
N ASP A 541 -17.42 -18.04 3.69
CA ASP A 541 -18.66 -17.84 2.93
C ASP A 541 -18.74 -16.43 2.32
N GLY A 542 -17.72 -15.60 2.56
CA GLY A 542 -17.60 -14.24 2.06
C GLY A 542 -18.18 -13.21 3.02
N ASP A 543 -18.17 -11.94 2.64
CA ASP A 543 -18.80 -10.89 3.46
C ASP A 543 -20.33 -10.91 3.27
N ALA A 544 -21.07 -11.09 4.36
CA ALA A 544 -22.54 -11.10 4.37
C ALA A 544 -23.17 -9.80 3.81
N ALA A 545 -22.51 -8.65 3.97
CA ALA A 545 -22.94 -7.38 3.40
C ALA A 545 -22.91 -7.41 1.87
N PHE A 546 -21.93 -8.12 1.28
CA PHE A 546 -21.82 -8.24 -0.17
C PHE A 546 -23.02 -8.99 -0.72
N GLY A 547 -23.37 -10.15 -0.13
CA GLY A 547 -24.54 -10.94 -0.52
C GLY A 547 -25.82 -10.12 -0.44
N THR A 548 -26.04 -9.42 0.68
CA THR A 548 -27.24 -8.62 0.91
C THR A 548 -27.45 -7.52 -0.14
N VAL A 549 -26.37 -6.85 -0.57
CA VAL A 549 -26.46 -5.85 -1.64
C VAL A 549 -26.69 -6.50 -3.01
N LEU A 550 -25.92 -7.55 -3.33
CA LEU A 550 -25.98 -8.23 -4.62
C LEU A 550 -27.33 -8.88 -4.92
N ASP A 551 -28.05 -9.29 -3.88
CA ASP A 551 -29.37 -9.93 -3.99
C ASP A 551 -30.50 -8.89 -4.20
N ARG A 552 -30.23 -7.60 -3.95
CA ARG A 552 -31.22 -6.50 -4.08
C ARG A 552 -31.05 -5.66 -5.33
N LEU A 553 -29.87 -5.66 -5.94
CA LEU A 553 -29.62 -4.90 -7.16
C LEU A 553 -30.35 -5.55 -8.36
N PRO A 554 -31.03 -4.75 -9.20
CA PRO A 554 -31.78 -5.26 -10.34
C PRO A 554 -30.83 -5.80 -11.41
N ARG A 555 -31.07 -7.04 -11.87
CA ARG A 555 -30.30 -7.65 -12.96
C ARG A 555 -31.09 -7.60 -14.26
N LYS A 556 -30.60 -6.80 -15.22
CA LYS A 556 -31.13 -6.72 -16.59
C LYS A 556 -30.47 -7.72 -17.56
N GLY A 557 -29.46 -8.45 -17.11
CA GLY A 557 -28.66 -9.39 -17.90
C GLY A 557 -27.81 -10.30 -17.01
N PRO A 558 -26.79 -10.99 -17.57
CA PRO A 558 -25.92 -11.89 -16.81
C PRO A 558 -25.06 -11.16 -15.76
N TYR A 559 -24.89 -9.84 -15.92
CA TYR A 559 -24.09 -8.99 -15.05
C TYR A 559 -24.88 -7.74 -14.63
N LEU A 560 -24.48 -7.17 -13.49
CA LEU A 560 -24.86 -5.82 -13.07
C LEU A 560 -24.04 -4.79 -13.85
N GLU A 561 -24.70 -3.75 -14.37
CA GLU A 561 -24.07 -2.73 -15.23
C GLU A 561 -23.49 -1.54 -14.45
N THR A 562 -23.97 -1.32 -13.22
CA THR A 562 -23.45 -0.32 -12.27
C THR A 562 -21.95 -0.57 -12.04
N PRO A 563 -21.07 0.42 -12.28
CA PRO A 563 -19.65 0.31 -11.98
C PRO A 563 -19.36 -0.04 -10.52
N ALA A 564 -18.41 -0.96 -10.31
CA ALA A 564 -17.98 -1.35 -8.97
C ALA A 564 -16.45 -1.39 -8.86
N ALA A 565 -15.95 -1.27 -7.64
CA ALA A 565 -14.58 -1.52 -7.27
C ALA A 565 -14.56 -2.41 -6.02
N MET A 566 -13.65 -3.37 -5.98
CA MET A 566 -13.31 -4.11 -4.76
C MET A 566 -11.99 -3.60 -4.23
N VAL A 567 -11.87 -3.51 -2.91
CA VAL A 567 -10.66 -3.01 -2.25
C VAL A 567 -10.25 -3.99 -1.18
N LEU A 568 -9.06 -4.58 -1.31
CA LEU A 568 -8.39 -5.21 -0.18
C LEU A 568 -7.96 -4.09 0.78
N GLY A 569 -8.83 -3.80 1.74
CA GLY A 569 -8.61 -2.77 2.75
C GLY A 569 -7.57 -3.22 3.78
N LYS A 570 -7.13 -2.29 4.65
CA LYS A 570 -6.13 -2.56 5.70
C LYS A 570 -4.90 -3.32 5.17
N SER A 571 -4.50 -3.06 3.93
CA SER A 571 -3.42 -3.80 3.29
C SER A 571 -2.07 -3.62 3.98
N ASP A 572 -1.93 -2.64 4.87
CA ASP A 572 -0.78 -2.47 5.77
C ASP A 572 -0.54 -3.67 6.70
N LEU A 573 -1.58 -4.46 7.02
CA LEU A 573 -1.46 -5.75 7.71
C LEU A 573 -0.73 -6.80 6.87
N LEU A 574 -0.63 -6.58 5.57
CA LEU A 574 -0.06 -7.46 4.56
C LEU A 574 1.08 -6.78 3.79
N ARG A 575 1.65 -5.66 4.28
CA ARG A 575 2.60 -4.82 3.52
C ARG A 575 3.91 -5.51 3.08
N PHE A 576 4.17 -6.72 3.56
CA PHE A 576 5.29 -7.55 3.17
C PHE A 576 4.88 -8.84 2.46
N GLN A 577 3.61 -9.02 2.12
CA GLN A 577 3.08 -10.23 1.48
C GLN A 577 2.90 -9.99 -0.02
N PRO A 578 3.53 -10.79 -0.90
CA PRO A 578 3.22 -10.74 -2.33
C PRO A 578 1.77 -11.11 -2.65
N PRO A 579 1.09 -10.39 -3.57
CA PRO A 579 1.58 -9.22 -4.34
C PRO A 579 1.37 -7.86 -3.65
N VAL A 580 0.82 -7.83 -2.44
CA VAL A 580 0.44 -6.61 -1.70
C VAL A 580 1.63 -5.65 -1.47
N ASP A 581 2.79 -6.21 -1.16
CA ASP A 581 4.04 -5.47 -0.96
C ASP A 581 4.48 -4.66 -2.20
N ARG A 582 4.31 -5.22 -3.40
CA ARG A 582 4.58 -4.54 -4.67
C ARG A 582 3.68 -3.33 -4.80
N TRP A 583 2.36 -3.53 -4.71
CA TRP A 583 1.36 -2.51 -4.97
C TRP A 583 1.41 -1.40 -3.92
N LEU A 584 1.49 -1.70 -2.63
CA LEU A 584 1.61 -0.65 -1.60
C LEU A 584 2.90 0.18 -1.72
N GLY A 585 3.97 -0.39 -2.29
CA GLY A 585 5.20 0.32 -2.59
C GLY A 585 5.14 1.13 -3.89
N GLU A 586 4.09 1.01 -4.71
CA GLU A 586 3.86 1.86 -5.89
C GLU A 586 3.36 3.24 -5.46
N GLY A 587 4.05 4.28 -5.94
CA GLY A 587 3.51 5.64 -5.92
C GLY A 587 2.32 5.79 -6.89
N PRO A 588 1.61 6.93 -6.85
CA PRO A 588 0.51 7.19 -7.76
C PRO A 588 1.00 7.09 -9.22
N PRO A 589 0.23 6.44 -10.12
CA PRO A 589 0.65 6.27 -11.49
C PRO A 589 0.75 7.64 -12.20
N ALA A 590 1.79 7.85 -12.99
CA ALA A 590 1.99 9.10 -13.74
C ALA A 590 0.89 9.34 -14.80
N ALA A 591 0.23 8.28 -15.26
CA ALA A 591 -0.93 8.34 -16.15
C ALA A 591 -1.88 7.17 -15.84
N LEU A 592 -3.18 7.41 -15.94
CA LEU A 592 -4.20 6.37 -15.75
C LEU A 592 -4.31 5.52 -17.02
N GLY A 593 -3.74 4.32 -16.97
CA GLY A 593 -3.86 3.33 -18.04
C GLY A 593 -4.78 2.18 -17.60
N PRO A 594 -5.72 1.71 -18.45
CA PRO A 594 -6.55 0.56 -18.10
C PRO A 594 -5.70 -0.69 -17.82
N ASP A 595 -4.55 -0.84 -18.48
CA ASP A 595 -3.66 -2.00 -18.31
C ASP A 595 -3.07 -2.11 -16.90
N HIS A 596 -2.72 -0.98 -16.27
CA HIS A 596 -2.19 -0.95 -14.90
C HIS A 596 -3.24 -1.41 -13.89
N PHE A 597 -4.48 -0.93 -14.04
CA PHE A 597 -5.60 -1.40 -13.21
C PHE A 597 -5.96 -2.85 -13.46
N LEU A 598 -5.82 -3.36 -14.70
CA LEU A 598 -6.05 -4.77 -15.00
C LEU A 598 -4.97 -5.66 -14.39
N GLU A 599 -3.72 -5.20 -14.37
CA GLU A 599 -2.60 -5.90 -13.72
C GLU A 599 -2.84 -5.99 -12.20
N GLU A 600 -3.15 -4.87 -11.54
CA GLU A 600 -3.50 -4.85 -10.11
C GLU A 600 -4.71 -5.75 -9.83
N SER A 601 -5.76 -5.62 -10.64
CA SER A 601 -6.98 -6.41 -10.48
C SER A 601 -6.72 -7.90 -10.63
N GLY A 602 -5.84 -8.30 -11.57
CA GLY A 602 -5.44 -9.69 -11.77
C GLY A 602 -4.65 -10.26 -10.60
N ASP A 603 -3.73 -9.48 -10.04
CA ASP A 603 -2.95 -9.84 -8.86
C ASP A 603 -3.83 -9.97 -7.62
N VAL A 604 -4.73 -9.01 -7.37
CA VAL A 604 -5.67 -9.05 -6.23
C VAL A 604 -6.66 -10.21 -6.39
N TYR A 605 -7.20 -10.43 -7.60
CA TYR A 605 -8.06 -11.57 -7.87
C TYR A 605 -7.34 -12.89 -7.59
N ALA A 606 -6.11 -13.04 -8.09
CA ALA A 606 -5.33 -14.25 -7.89
C ALA A 606 -5.03 -14.50 -6.40
N PHE A 607 -4.70 -13.44 -5.67
CA PHE A 607 -4.43 -13.49 -4.24
C PHE A 607 -5.68 -13.88 -3.43
N LEU A 608 -6.81 -13.22 -3.65
CA LEU A 608 -8.08 -13.55 -2.97
C LEU A 608 -8.55 -14.96 -3.33
N ARG A 609 -8.49 -15.35 -4.61
CA ARG A 609 -8.90 -16.69 -5.04
C ARG A 609 -8.06 -17.78 -4.40
N ARG A 610 -6.75 -17.55 -4.26
CA ARG A 610 -5.80 -18.51 -3.65
C ARG A 610 -6.05 -18.71 -2.16
N TYR A 611 -6.28 -17.61 -1.43
CA TYR A 611 -6.28 -17.65 0.04
C TYR A 611 -7.69 -17.56 0.66
N ALA A 612 -8.57 -16.71 0.14
CA ALA A 612 -9.92 -16.50 0.66
C ALA A 612 -10.99 -17.39 0.01
N GLY A 613 -10.76 -17.78 -1.25
CA GLY A 613 -11.70 -18.60 -2.04
C GLY A 613 -12.71 -17.77 -2.84
N GLN A 614 -13.57 -18.46 -3.60
CA GLN A 614 -14.45 -17.83 -4.59
C GLN A 614 -15.55 -16.95 -3.98
N ALA A 615 -16.02 -17.26 -2.76
CA ALA A 615 -17.12 -16.53 -2.13
C ALA A 615 -16.82 -15.04 -1.91
N TRP A 616 -15.56 -14.72 -1.61
CA TRP A 616 -15.07 -13.34 -1.49
C TRP A 616 -15.00 -12.58 -2.81
N LEU A 617 -15.02 -13.28 -3.95
CA LEU A 617 -14.98 -12.70 -5.30
C LEU A 617 -16.37 -12.50 -5.91
N ARG A 618 -17.45 -12.78 -5.16
CA ARG A 618 -18.83 -12.61 -5.63
C ARG A 618 -19.13 -11.23 -6.24
N PRO A 619 -18.68 -10.08 -5.69
CA PRO A 619 -18.89 -8.80 -6.35
C PRO A 619 -18.23 -8.76 -7.72
N PHE A 620 -16.96 -9.15 -7.83
CA PHE A 620 -16.29 -9.21 -9.13
C PHE A 620 -17.06 -10.09 -10.12
N ASP A 621 -17.53 -11.27 -9.72
CA ASP A 621 -18.25 -12.16 -10.63
C ASP A 621 -19.61 -11.59 -11.08
N ALA A 622 -20.27 -10.80 -10.22
CA ALA A 622 -21.60 -10.26 -10.46
C ALA A 622 -21.62 -8.99 -11.33
N PHE A 623 -20.60 -8.13 -11.23
CA PHE A 623 -20.53 -6.86 -11.95
C PHE A 623 -19.77 -6.97 -13.27
N ARG A 624 -20.31 -6.35 -14.33
CA ARG A 624 -19.65 -6.30 -15.65
C ARG A 624 -18.35 -5.53 -15.56
N ARG A 625 -18.39 -4.32 -15.00
CA ARG A 625 -17.23 -3.44 -14.79
C ARG A 625 -16.88 -3.44 -13.31
N CYS A 626 -15.87 -4.23 -12.95
CA CYS A 626 -15.38 -4.32 -11.58
C CYS A 626 -13.86 -4.40 -11.56
N THR A 627 -13.21 -3.41 -10.97
CA THR A 627 -11.76 -3.44 -10.68
C THR A 627 -11.51 -3.94 -9.26
N LEU A 628 -10.30 -4.44 -9.00
CA LEU A 628 -9.85 -4.82 -7.66
C LEU A 628 -8.57 -4.06 -7.33
N HIS A 629 -8.47 -3.56 -6.11
CA HIS A 629 -7.38 -2.68 -5.68
C HIS A 629 -6.82 -3.05 -4.32
N ILE A 630 -5.57 -2.67 -4.09
CA ILE A 630 -4.92 -2.70 -2.78
C ILE A 630 -4.89 -1.28 -2.23
N ALA A 631 -5.41 -1.11 -1.01
CA ALA A 631 -5.36 0.18 -0.32
C ALA A 631 -5.12 0.01 1.18
N SER A 632 -4.47 1.01 1.77
CA SER A 632 -4.38 1.17 3.21
C SER A 632 -4.72 2.62 3.57
N ALA A 633 -5.76 2.79 4.40
CA ALA A 633 -6.15 4.11 4.88
C ALA A 633 -5.16 4.70 5.90
N THR A 634 -4.48 3.82 6.65
CA THR A 634 -3.70 4.22 7.83
C THR A 634 -2.21 4.02 7.62
N GLY A 635 -1.79 3.14 6.71
CA GLY A 635 -0.38 2.83 6.43
C GLY A 635 0.32 2.03 7.53
N GLY A 636 -0.38 1.69 8.61
CA GLY A 636 0.16 0.96 9.76
C GLY A 636 -0.93 0.55 10.75
N GLN A 637 -0.53 -0.25 11.73
CA GLN A 637 -1.45 -0.84 12.70
C GLN A 637 -1.77 0.10 13.85
N GLU A 638 -3.01 0.00 14.34
CA GLU A 638 -3.39 0.62 15.59
C GLU A 638 -2.72 -0.08 16.79
N ASN A 639 -2.42 0.74 17.80
CA ASN A 639 -1.96 0.31 19.11
C ASN A 639 -2.59 1.22 20.17
N LEU A 640 -3.43 0.64 21.04
CA LEU A 640 -4.13 1.35 22.12
C LEU A 640 -4.91 2.59 21.65
N GLY A 641 -5.67 2.46 20.54
CA GLY A 641 -6.51 3.54 19.99
C GLY A 641 -5.74 4.63 19.23
N ARG A 642 -4.46 4.41 18.91
CA ARG A 642 -3.64 5.33 18.11
C ARG A 642 -2.79 4.62 17.08
N PHE A 643 -2.40 5.33 16.03
CA PHE A 643 -1.38 4.91 15.07
C PHE A 643 -0.03 5.47 15.51
N PRO A 644 0.92 4.64 16.01
CA PRO A 644 2.21 5.13 16.53
C PRO A 644 3.06 5.87 15.48
N ALA A 645 2.78 5.63 14.20
CA ALA A 645 3.43 6.29 13.09
C ALA A 645 2.72 7.53 12.56
N GLY A 646 1.59 7.89 13.16
CA GLY A 646 0.58 8.66 12.46
C GLY A 646 -0.05 7.83 11.34
N THR A 647 -0.89 8.46 10.53
CA THR A 647 -1.48 7.82 9.36
C THR A 647 -0.73 8.20 8.10
N GLY A 648 -0.40 7.20 7.29
CA GLY A 648 0.12 7.39 5.93
C GLY A 648 -0.77 6.67 4.93
N PRO A 649 -1.83 7.29 4.40
CA PRO A 649 -2.68 6.65 3.42
C PRO A 649 -1.85 6.21 2.20
N ARG A 650 -2.14 5.01 1.73
CA ARG A 650 -1.52 4.41 0.54
C ARG A 650 -2.63 3.93 -0.36
N ARG A 651 -2.61 4.45 -1.58
CA ARG A 651 -3.48 4.01 -2.68
C ARG A 651 -4.99 4.11 -2.41
N VAL A 652 -5.40 5.11 -1.62
CA VAL A 652 -6.81 5.25 -1.22
C VAL A 652 -7.69 5.86 -2.31
N LEU A 653 -7.09 6.50 -3.33
CA LEU A 653 -7.82 7.11 -4.44
C LEU A 653 -8.04 6.14 -5.60
N GLU A 654 -7.22 5.11 -5.75
CA GLU A 654 -7.18 4.18 -6.89
C GLU A 654 -8.54 3.53 -7.17
N PRO A 655 -9.29 3.06 -6.15
CA PRO A 655 -10.66 2.60 -6.36
C PRO A 655 -11.56 3.69 -6.96
N LEU A 656 -11.48 4.92 -6.44
CA LEU A 656 -12.30 6.03 -6.92
C LEU A 656 -11.89 6.50 -8.32
N LEU A 657 -10.58 6.59 -8.61
CA LEU A 657 -10.06 6.93 -9.93
C LEU A 657 -10.59 5.97 -11.00
N SER A 658 -10.65 4.67 -10.67
CA SER A 658 -11.23 3.66 -11.56
C SER A 658 -12.72 3.92 -11.83
N LEU A 659 -13.50 4.28 -10.80
CA LEU A 659 -14.93 4.56 -10.92
C LEU A 659 -15.18 5.88 -11.69
N LEU A 660 -14.42 6.93 -11.40
CA LEU A 660 -14.50 8.21 -12.12
C LEU A 660 -14.16 8.04 -13.61
N ALA A 661 -13.20 7.19 -13.95
CA ALA A 661 -12.90 6.83 -15.33
C ALA A 661 -14.03 6.01 -15.99
N MET A 662 -14.64 5.05 -15.29
CA MET A 662 -15.80 4.29 -15.78
C MET A 662 -17.05 5.16 -16.01
N HIS A 663 -17.15 6.29 -15.29
CA HIS A 663 -18.18 7.31 -15.44
C HIS A 663 -17.79 8.46 -16.37
N GLY A 664 -16.59 8.41 -16.99
CA GLY A 664 -16.14 9.41 -17.97
C GLY A 664 -15.84 10.80 -17.40
N ILE A 665 -15.67 10.93 -16.08
CA ILE A 665 -15.22 12.17 -15.41
C ILE A 665 -13.72 12.36 -15.64
N ILE A 666 -12.96 11.27 -15.62
CA ILE A 666 -11.53 11.28 -15.95
C ILE A 666 -11.37 10.76 -17.38
N GLU A 667 -10.58 11.48 -18.19
CA GLU A 667 -10.24 11.02 -19.53
C GLU A 667 -9.32 9.81 -19.48
N ALA A 668 -9.76 8.76 -20.16
CA ALA A 668 -9.21 7.43 -20.03
C ALA A 668 -8.85 6.90 -21.43
N PRO A 669 -7.59 6.50 -21.68
CA PRO A 669 -7.18 5.95 -22.98
C PRO A 669 -8.00 4.69 -23.35
N GLY A 670 -8.79 4.74 -24.43
CA GLY A 670 -9.72 3.67 -24.83
C GLY A 670 -11.18 3.89 -24.38
N GLY A 671 -11.46 5.02 -23.73
CA GLY A 671 -12.81 5.43 -23.30
C GLY A 671 -13.27 4.74 -22.01
N ALA A 672 -14.35 5.28 -21.41
CA ALA A 672 -14.92 4.82 -20.14
C ALA A 672 -15.30 3.32 -20.14
N ALA A 673 -15.74 2.81 -21.30
CA ALA A 673 -16.10 1.39 -21.45
C ALA A 673 -14.91 0.42 -21.36
N SER A 674 -13.68 0.90 -21.58
CA SER A 674 -12.47 0.07 -21.48
C SER A 674 -12.00 -0.16 -20.04
N PHE A 675 -12.48 0.65 -19.08
CA PHE A 675 -12.14 0.50 -17.66
C PHE A 675 -12.99 -0.59 -17.02
N GLY A 676 -12.36 -1.47 -16.24
CA GLY A 676 -13.01 -2.60 -15.54
C GLY A 676 -13.21 -3.88 -16.37
N VAL A 677 -13.23 -3.80 -17.71
CA VAL A 677 -13.22 -4.98 -18.59
C VAL A 677 -11.99 -5.04 -19.49
N GLY A 678 -11.26 -3.95 -19.70
CA GLY A 678 -10.11 -3.84 -20.61
C GLY A 678 -10.50 -3.56 -22.06
N ARG A 679 -9.51 -3.17 -22.88
CA ARG A 679 -9.72 -2.88 -24.31
C ARG A 679 -10.03 -4.14 -25.10
N GLU A 680 -10.84 -3.99 -26.16
CA GLU A 680 -10.87 -4.98 -27.24
C GLU A 680 -9.50 -4.96 -27.93
N ALA A 681 -8.91 -6.14 -28.15
CA ALA A 681 -7.71 -6.24 -28.95
C ALA A 681 -8.10 -5.87 -30.40
N GLN A 682 -7.45 -4.84 -30.96
CA GLN A 682 -7.56 -4.51 -32.38
C GLN A 682 -6.93 -5.61 -33.24
#